data_AF-R5MZE2-F1
#
_entry.id   AF-R5MZE2-F1
#
_cell.length_a   1.000
_cell.length_b   1.000
_cell.length_c   1.000
_cell.angle_alpha   90.00
_cell.angle_beta   90.00
_cell.angle_gamma   90.00
#
_symmetry.space_group_name_H-M   'P 1'
#
loop_
_entity.id
_entity.type
_entity.pdbx_description
1 polymer ?
#
loop_
_entity_poly.entity_id
_entity_poly.type
_entity_poly.pdbx_seq_one_letter_code
_entity_poly.pdbx_strand_id
1 'polypeptide(L)'
;MEDRRKLWNDFLSAFPLETLSDMPLEKYTNLNRSDSFCYWVESRTYSLGSIWGGSSYKFGIYKYNERPKGNASHVMCDDAYAWYTKNGNTAQEAYKFVRGEIVKIAHLAREGKWEAIDEITTLGEVFKWKIAFLYSDGQLIPVYNRSMLETVTEKLGMDEPKKKSIPYMQRYLLQRKGAEDLFTFYDQLRQLIGKTKVKSSSEDVNAGQKFWMYAPGESGSKWSRCQHDHIICIGWEELGDLSQYDSLEHVREQMKKIYGKPGSSFKNDGLAVWEFVHVIKPGDVIYVKSGISKIVGRGIVKSDYIYDESYEDFQNVRKVEWTHVGMWDAPHNSALKTLTDITKYPEYVQGIESLFHTPSDSEKRYWWLVSNPKIWSMNDLAVGSAVRYNLYNDNGKPRRIFQNFLDAKVGDAVIGYESTPVKQIVALAKVSKEQDGETIEFVKTEALKNPVDFATVKATEELKDMQFLSNPQGSFFSLAATEYELLLDIIRETNITPVEKHIETYTKDKFLSEVFMDESSYDSLVALLNLKKNVILQGAPGVGKTFTAKRLAYSMLGRKDEEQVEMVQFHQNFSYEDFIMGYKPTEEGGFVLKPGIFYNFCKKAKSNPDKKYFFIIDEINRGNLSKIFGELLMLIENGYRGKNIKLAYTGDDFTVPENIYIIGMMNTADRSLAMIDYALRRRFSFFEMKPGFSTNGFRKYQSDLHNETFDKVIEAIENLNKVIAHDDALGAGFCIGHSYFCNQKAIDKMWLENVINYDIAPMLKEYWFDDPQKSKMQIDMIKSLLS
;
A
#
# COMPACT_ATOMS: atom_id res chain seq x y z
N MET A 1 28.56 -7.26 -28.25
CA MET A 1 27.18 -6.74 -28.15
C MET A 1 26.25 -7.84 -28.58
N GLU A 2 25.30 -8.21 -27.73
CA GLU A 2 24.29 -9.24 -28.02
C GLU A 2 23.31 -8.69 -29.06
N ASP A 3 23.00 -9.46 -30.10
CA ASP A 3 22.02 -9.04 -31.12
C ASP A 3 20.61 -9.08 -30.50
N ARG A 4 20.04 -7.91 -30.22
CA ARG A 4 18.72 -7.75 -29.59
C ARG A 4 17.59 -8.35 -30.41
N ARG A 5 17.68 -8.34 -31.76
CA ARG A 5 16.67 -8.97 -32.61
C ARG A 5 16.75 -10.48 -32.50
N LYS A 6 17.97 -11.03 -32.50
CA LYS A 6 18.19 -12.45 -32.24
C LYS A 6 17.65 -12.86 -30.88
N LEU A 7 17.97 -12.12 -29.81
CA LEU A 7 17.49 -12.41 -28.46
C LEU A 7 15.96 -12.36 -28.34
N TRP A 8 15.31 -11.45 -29.06
CA TRP A 8 13.86 -11.40 -29.15
C TRP A 8 13.29 -12.63 -29.87
N ASN A 9 13.86 -13.02 -31.00
CA ASN A 9 13.45 -14.23 -31.72
C ASN A 9 13.71 -15.50 -30.90
N ASP A 10 14.79 -15.55 -30.13
CA ASP A 10 15.11 -16.65 -29.22
C ASP A 10 14.03 -16.76 -28.12
N PHE A 11 13.54 -15.63 -27.58
CA PHE A 11 12.41 -15.62 -26.64
C PHE A 11 11.13 -16.15 -27.27
N LEU A 12 10.74 -15.66 -28.46
CA LEU A 12 9.54 -16.12 -29.17
C LEU A 12 9.64 -17.60 -29.58
N SER A 13 10.84 -18.10 -29.82
CA SER A 13 11.09 -19.52 -30.10
C SER A 13 10.97 -20.37 -28.83
N ALA A 14 11.41 -19.85 -27.69
CA ALA A 14 11.29 -20.52 -26.39
C ALA A 14 9.86 -20.52 -25.85
N PHE A 15 9.08 -19.48 -26.15
CA PHE A 15 7.68 -19.34 -25.75
C PHE A 15 6.80 -18.86 -26.93
N PRO A 16 6.48 -19.76 -27.88
CA PRO A 16 5.58 -19.42 -28.98
C PRO A 16 4.17 -19.08 -28.49
N LEU A 17 3.55 -18.08 -29.11
CA LEU A 17 2.21 -17.58 -28.78
C LEU A 17 1.17 -18.72 -28.77
N GLU A 18 1.29 -19.64 -29.72
CA GLU A 18 0.40 -20.77 -29.95
C GLU A 18 0.42 -21.80 -28.80
N THR A 19 1.51 -21.83 -28.04
CA THR A 19 1.74 -22.81 -26.96
C THR A 19 1.69 -22.21 -25.56
N LEU A 20 1.50 -20.88 -25.45
CA LEU A 20 1.44 -20.20 -24.15
C LEU A 20 0.31 -20.73 -23.26
N SER A 21 -0.82 -21.11 -23.84
CA SER A 21 -1.96 -21.69 -23.12
C SER A 21 -1.63 -23.03 -22.47
N ASP A 22 -0.62 -23.75 -22.97
CA ASP A 22 -0.26 -25.09 -22.54
C ASP A 22 1.00 -25.11 -21.65
N MET A 23 1.61 -23.94 -21.40
CA MET A 23 2.79 -23.82 -20.56
C MET A 23 2.52 -24.39 -19.15
N PRO A 24 3.35 -25.31 -18.63
CA PRO A 24 3.24 -25.81 -17.27
C PRO A 24 3.85 -24.85 -16.24
N LEU A 25 3.41 -24.92 -14.98
CA LEU A 25 3.83 -24.02 -13.90
C LEU A 25 5.36 -24.05 -13.67
N GLU A 26 5.99 -25.22 -13.75
CA GLU A 26 7.44 -25.38 -13.60
C GLU A 26 8.25 -24.68 -14.72
N LYS A 27 7.64 -24.56 -15.91
CA LYS A 27 8.22 -23.83 -17.05
C LYS A 27 7.93 -22.34 -16.96
N TYR A 28 6.87 -21.94 -16.27
CA TYR A 28 6.56 -20.55 -15.98
C TYR A 28 7.53 -19.93 -14.96
N THR A 29 7.74 -20.58 -13.82
CA THR A 29 8.61 -20.11 -12.74
C THR A 29 9.34 -21.28 -12.08
N ASN A 30 10.65 -21.17 -11.92
CA ASN A 30 11.46 -22.14 -11.19
C ASN A 30 12.72 -21.49 -10.58
N LEU A 31 13.42 -22.24 -9.72
CA LEU A 31 14.65 -21.77 -9.07
C LEU A 31 15.90 -21.91 -9.97
N ASN A 32 15.77 -22.67 -11.06
CA ASN A 32 16.84 -22.88 -12.01
C ASN A 32 16.89 -21.65 -12.93
N ARG A 33 17.81 -20.72 -12.65
CA ARG A 33 18.00 -19.46 -13.38
C ARG A 33 18.54 -19.66 -14.80
N SER A 34 17.91 -20.51 -15.59
CA SER A 34 18.36 -20.86 -16.94
C SER A 34 17.25 -20.82 -17.98
N ASP A 35 16.00 -21.18 -17.65
CA ASP A 35 14.99 -21.43 -18.69
C ASP A 35 13.49 -21.33 -18.28
N SER A 36 13.13 -20.57 -17.25
CA SER A 36 11.70 -20.27 -16.96
C SER A 36 11.19 -19.04 -17.69
N PHE A 37 9.89 -18.94 -17.94
CA PHE A 37 9.27 -17.75 -18.54
C PHE A 37 9.61 -16.48 -17.77
N CYS A 38 9.45 -16.49 -16.44
CA CYS A 38 9.79 -15.34 -15.59
C CYS A 38 11.27 -14.95 -15.70
N TYR A 39 12.18 -15.94 -15.70
CA TYR A 39 13.61 -15.70 -15.90
C TYR A 39 13.91 -15.11 -17.28
N TRP A 40 13.22 -15.58 -18.31
CA TRP A 40 13.40 -15.07 -19.66
C TRP A 40 12.95 -13.61 -19.77
N VAL A 41 11.77 -13.30 -19.24
CA VAL A 41 11.18 -11.96 -19.26
C VAL A 41 11.99 -10.96 -18.42
N GLU A 42 12.52 -11.38 -17.27
CA GLU A 42 13.26 -10.50 -16.37
C GLU A 42 14.77 -10.42 -16.65
N SER A 43 15.43 -11.57 -16.84
CA SER A 43 16.89 -11.67 -16.84
C SER A 43 17.48 -11.89 -18.24
N ARG A 44 17.00 -12.87 -19.03
CA ARG A 44 17.56 -13.09 -20.37
C ARG A 44 17.28 -11.93 -21.31
N THR A 45 16.06 -11.41 -21.31
CA THR A 45 15.67 -10.30 -22.20
C THR A 45 15.98 -8.93 -21.60
N TYR A 46 16.92 -8.84 -20.65
CA TYR A 46 17.35 -7.60 -19.99
C TYR A 46 17.78 -6.53 -20.98
N SER A 47 18.55 -6.92 -22.01
CA SER A 47 19.02 -5.98 -23.05
C SER A 47 17.89 -5.45 -23.94
N LEU A 48 16.70 -6.06 -23.90
CA LEU A 48 15.46 -5.58 -24.51
C LEU A 48 14.64 -4.69 -23.58
N GLY A 49 15.25 -4.07 -22.56
CA GLY A 49 14.55 -3.27 -21.55
C GLY A 49 14.42 -4.01 -20.23
N SER A 50 14.99 -3.43 -19.17
CA SER A 50 15.05 -4.09 -17.86
C SER A 50 13.71 -3.97 -17.13
N ILE A 51 13.32 -5.05 -16.46
CA ILE A 51 12.25 -5.07 -15.46
C ILE A 51 12.76 -5.54 -14.09
N TRP A 52 14.07 -5.48 -13.91
CA TRP A 52 14.77 -5.93 -12.71
C TRP A 52 14.51 -4.97 -11.55
N GLY A 53 14.33 -5.50 -10.35
CA GLY A 53 13.83 -4.74 -9.19
C GLY A 53 12.31 -4.91 -8.97
N GLY A 54 11.84 -4.52 -7.79
CA GLY A 54 10.46 -4.78 -7.36
C GLY A 54 10.22 -6.24 -6.91
N SER A 55 9.08 -6.47 -6.27
CA SER A 55 8.76 -7.76 -5.64
C SER A 55 8.53 -8.89 -6.65
N SER A 56 8.92 -10.12 -6.31
CA SER A 56 8.59 -11.34 -7.08
C SER A 56 7.08 -11.55 -7.27
N TYR A 57 6.23 -10.94 -6.43
CA TYR A 57 4.78 -10.95 -6.62
C TYR A 57 4.32 -10.26 -7.92
N LYS A 58 5.16 -9.46 -8.58
CA LYS A 58 4.88 -8.88 -9.92
C LYS A 58 4.59 -9.95 -10.98
N PHE A 59 5.10 -11.16 -10.79
CA PHE A 59 4.87 -12.32 -11.64
C PHE A 59 3.52 -13.01 -11.35
N GLY A 60 2.73 -12.54 -10.38
CA GLY A 60 1.44 -13.11 -10.00
C GLY A 60 1.53 -14.43 -9.20
N ILE A 61 2.43 -15.33 -9.58
CA ILE A 61 2.86 -16.52 -8.83
C ILE A 61 4.35 -16.76 -9.08
N TYR A 62 5.11 -17.12 -8.05
CA TYR A 62 6.54 -17.42 -8.19
C TYR A 62 6.96 -18.57 -7.28
N LYS A 63 8.04 -19.26 -7.68
CA LYS A 63 8.68 -20.32 -6.87
C LYS A 63 9.70 -19.70 -5.93
N TYR A 64 9.70 -20.07 -4.66
CA TYR A 64 10.64 -19.55 -3.66
C TYR A 64 11.61 -20.61 -3.15
N ASN A 65 12.77 -20.19 -2.63
CA ASN A 65 13.74 -21.08 -1.97
C ASN A 65 13.60 -21.07 -0.44
N GLU A 66 13.25 -19.91 0.11
CA GLU A 66 12.92 -19.74 1.53
C GLU A 66 11.46 -19.32 1.63
N ARG A 67 10.70 -19.96 2.53
CA ARG A 67 9.27 -19.69 2.68
C ARG A 67 9.08 -18.22 3.03
N PRO A 68 8.29 -17.46 2.24
CA PRO A 68 8.00 -16.07 2.57
C PRO A 68 7.41 -16.01 3.98
N LYS A 69 7.98 -15.18 4.86
CA LYS A 69 7.46 -15.00 6.23
C LYS A 69 6.11 -14.29 6.12
N GLY A 70 5.03 -15.07 6.19
CA GLY A 70 3.68 -14.60 5.95
C GLY A 70 3.19 -13.67 7.05
N ASN A 71 2.72 -12.48 6.66
CA ASN A 71 1.64 -11.80 7.34
C ASN A 71 0.92 -10.86 6.36
N ALA A 72 -0.08 -11.39 5.66
CA ALA A 72 -1.08 -10.58 4.97
C ALA A 72 -2.28 -11.46 4.59
N SER A 73 -3.49 -10.97 4.88
CA SER A 73 -4.78 -11.50 4.39
C SER A 73 -4.90 -11.60 2.85
N HIS A 74 -3.85 -11.22 2.11
CA HIS A 74 -3.84 -11.05 0.66
C HIS A 74 -2.81 -11.91 -0.06
N VAL A 75 -2.03 -12.73 0.65
CA VAL A 75 -0.95 -13.56 0.09
C VAL A 75 -1.14 -15.02 0.53
N MET A 76 -1.01 -15.95 -0.40
CA MET A 76 -0.99 -17.40 -0.15
C MET A 76 0.36 -17.99 -0.53
N CYS A 77 0.74 -19.06 0.16
CA CYS A 77 1.85 -19.91 -0.23
C CYS A 77 1.51 -21.36 0.06
N ASP A 78 1.97 -22.27 -0.80
CA ASP A 78 2.03 -23.70 -0.52
C ASP A 78 3.46 -24.07 -0.08
N ASP A 79 3.92 -25.30 -0.33
CA ASP A 79 5.29 -25.72 0.03
C ASP A 79 6.37 -25.17 -0.91
N ALA A 80 6.01 -24.73 -2.12
CA ALA A 80 6.97 -24.38 -3.19
C ALA A 80 6.73 -23.02 -3.85
N TYR A 81 5.50 -22.51 -3.85
CA TYR A 81 5.07 -21.34 -4.58
C TYR A 81 4.34 -20.34 -3.68
N ALA A 82 4.43 -19.06 -4.06
CA ALA A 82 3.71 -17.97 -3.42
C ALA A 82 2.99 -17.09 -4.45
N TRP A 83 1.79 -16.62 -4.11
CA TRP A 83 0.92 -15.81 -4.98
C TRP A 83 -0.03 -14.92 -4.15
N TYR A 84 -0.76 -14.00 -4.79
CA TYR A 84 -1.81 -13.24 -4.12
C TYR A 84 -3.11 -14.05 -4.01
N THR A 85 -3.83 -13.96 -2.87
CA THR A 85 -5.11 -14.67 -2.66
C THR A 85 -6.13 -14.40 -3.77
N LYS A 86 -6.13 -13.20 -4.35
CA LYS A 86 -7.00 -12.82 -5.48
C LYS A 86 -6.79 -13.65 -6.74
N ASN A 87 -5.64 -14.30 -6.90
CA ASN A 87 -5.31 -15.08 -8.09
C ASN A 87 -5.86 -16.52 -8.02
N GLY A 88 -6.14 -17.05 -6.83
CA GLY A 88 -6.67 -18.40 -6.64
C GLY A 88 -6.39 -18.95 -5.24
N ASN A 89 -7.07 -20.03 -4.86
CA ASN A 89 -6.90 -20.67 -3.55
C ASN A 89 -5.77 -21.71 -3.53
N THR A 90 -5.32 -22.17 -4.71
CA THR A 90 -4.20 -23.09 -4.88
C THR A 90 -3.19 -22.55 -5.89
N ALA A 91 -1.95 -23.03 -5.85
CA ALA A 91 -0.92 -22.62 -6.81
C ALA A 91 -1.35 -22.89 -8.27
N GLN A 92 -2.08 -23.98 -8.52
CA GLN A 92 -2.57 -24.31 -9.86
C GLN A 92 -3.71 -23.40 -10.31
N GLU A 93 -4.62 -23.02 -9.41
CA GLU A 93 -5.66 -22.02 -9.72
C GLU A 93 -5.04 -20.65 -10.00
N ALA A 94 -4.12 -20.21 -9.14
CA ALA A 94 -3.39 -18.98 -9.30
C ALA A 94 -2.59 -18.93 -10.60
N TYR A 95 -1.91 -20.03 -10.92
CA TYR A 95 -1.20 -20.14 -12.18
C TYR A 95 -2.13 -20.14 -13.39
N LYS A 96 -3.26 -20.87 -13.34
CA LYS A 96 -4.25 -20.89 -14.42
C LYS A 96 -4.78 -19.49 -14.71
N PHE A 97 -5.05 -18.70 -13.67
CA PHE A 97 -5.44 -17.30 -13.77
C PHE A 97 -4.34 -16.44 -14.41
N VAL A 98 -3.13 -16.47 -13.84
CA VAL A 98 -1.97 -15.69 -14.32
C VAL A 98 -1.64 -16.03 -15.77
N ARG A 99 -1.59 -17.31 -16.14
CA ARG A 99 -1.37 -17.77 -17.51
C ARG A 99 -2.45 -17.25 -18.47
N GLY A 100 -3.71 -17.27 -18.04
CA GLY A 100 -4.83 -16.72 -18.81
C GLY A 100 -4.63 -15.23 -19.14
N GLU A 101 -4.20 -14.45 -18.16
CA GLU A 101 -3.91 -13.02 -18.35
C GLU A 101 -2.69 -12.79 -19.27
N ILE A 102 -1.63 -13.59 -19.16
CA ILE A 102 -0.46 -13.53 -20.05
C ILE A 102 -0.86 -13.82 -21.50
N VAL A 103 -1.64 -14.89 -21.73
CA VAL A 103 -2.14 -15.26 -23.06
C VAL A 103 -3.00 -14.12 -23.63
N LYS A 104 -3.89 -13.56 -22.82
CA LYS A 104 -4.72 -12.41 -23.20
C LYS A 104 -3.88 -11.20 -23.61
N ILE A 105 -2.89 -10.81 -22.81
CA ILE A 105 -1.98 -9.69 -23.11
C ILE A 105 -1.22 -9.96 -24.42
N ALA A 106 -0.69 -11.18 -24.60
CA ALA A 106 0.08 -11.55 -25.78
C ALA A 106 -0.75 -11.47 -27.07
N HIS A 107 -2.00 -11.94 -27.05
CA HIS A 107 -2.94 -11.80 -28.17
C HIS A 107 -3.30 -10.34 -28.45
N LEU A 108 -3.69 -9.58 -27.41
CA LEU A 108 -4.01 -8.15 -27.58
C LEU A 108 -2.82 -7.37 -28.12
N ALA A 109 -1.59 -7.74 -27.73
CA ALA A 109 -0.38 -7.09 -28.18
C ALA A 109 -0.08 -7.40 -29.65
N ARG A 110 -0.30 -8.65 -30.07
CA ARG A 110 -0.19 -9.04 -31.48
C ARG A 110 -1.19 -8.29 -32.36
N GLU A 111 -2.39 -8.03 -31.84
CA GLU A 111 -3.46 -7.29 -32.53
C GLU A 111 -3.34 -5.76 -32.44
N GLY A 112 -2.37 -5.24 -31.67
CA GLY A 112 -2.18 -3.80 -31.50
C GLY A 112 -3.20 -3.08 -30.61
N LYS A 113 -3.91 -3.82 -29.74
CA LYS A 113 -4.97 -3.29 -28.86
C LYS A 113 -4.43 -2.79 -27.52
N TRP A 114 -3.69 -1.68 -27.55
CA TRP A 114 -2.96 -1.13 -26.40
C TRP A 114 -3.87 -0.65 -25.26
N GLU A 115 -5.01 -0.02 -25.57
CA GLU A 115 -5.99 0.43 -24.57
C GLU A 115 -6.52 -0.74 -23.74
N ALA A 116 -6.86 -1.85 -24.39
CA ALA A 116 -7.34 -3.04 -23.72
C ALA A 116 -6.26 -3.69 -22.83
N ILE A 117 -4.97 -3.53 -23.16
CA ILE A 117 -3.85 -3.95 -22.29
C ILE A 117 -3.71 -3.00 -21.11
N ASP A 118 -3.88 -1.69 -21.31
CA ASP A 118 -3.77 -0.70 -20.25
C ASP A 118 -4.81 -0.93 -19.14
N GLU A 119 -6.03 -1.34 -19.52
CA GLU A 119 -7.13 -1.70 -18.61
C GLU A 119 -6.89 -2.96 -17.76
N ILE A 120 -5.92 -3.82 -18.12
CA ILE A 120 -5.59 -5.01 -17.33
C ILE A 120 -4.80 -4.60 -16.07
N THR A 121 -5.39 -4.76 -14.89
CA THR A 121 -4.80 -4.40 -13.57
C THR A 121 -4.40 -5.61 -12.72
N THR A 122 -4.55 -6.81 -13.27
CA THR A 122 -4.37 -8.10 -12.56
C THR A 122 -2.89 -8.47 -12.37
N LEU A 123 -2.02 -8.04 -13.28
CA LEU A 123 -0.56 -8.23 -13.25
C LEU A 123 0.17 -6.90 -13.04
N GLY A 124 1.39 -6.97 -12.51
CA GLY A 124 2.22 -5.78 -12.29
C GLY A 124 2.49 -5.02 -13.60
N GLU A 125 2.40 -3.69 -13.56
CA GLU A 125 2.42 -2.82 -14.76
C GLU A 125 3.66 -3.05 -15.65
N VAL A 126 4.85 -3.07 -15.04
CA VAL A 126 6.13 -3.27 -15.74
C VAL A 126 6.21 -4.67 -16.39
N PHE A 127 5.71 -5.71 -15.70
CA PHE A 127 5.67 -7.07 -16.22
C PHE A 127 4.67 -7.20 -17.38
N LYS A 128 3.47 -6.63 -17.22
CA LYS A 128 2.43 -6.55 -18.25
C LYS A 128 2.95 -5.92 -19.53
N TRP A 129 3.55 -4.73 -19.45
CA TRP A 129 4.03 -4.01 -20.63
C TRP A 129 5.28 -4.62 -21.26
N LYS A 130 6.11 -5.33 -20.48
CA LYS A 130 7.20 -6.14 -21.03
C LYS A 130 6.69 -7.31 -21.87
N ILE A 131 5.68 -8.04 -21.37
CA ILE A 131 5.03 -9.12 -22.13
C ILE A 131 4.41 -8.55 -23.40
N ALA A 132 3.66 -7.45 -23.28
CA ALA A 132 3.07 -6.78 -24.44
C ALA A 132 4.12 -6.46 -25.50
N PHE A 133 5.25 -5.86 -25.11
CA PHE A 133 6.36 -5.59 -26.05
C PHE A 133 6.88 -6.86 -26.72
N LEU A 134 7.16 -7.92 -25.96
CA LEU A 134 7.71 -9.16 -26.50
C LEU A 134 6.80 -9.82 -27.55
N TYR A 135 5.48 -9.63 -27.47
CA TYR A 135 4.51 -10.17 -28.45
C TYR A 135 3.97 -9.14 -29.46
N SER A 136 4.39 -7.87 -29.36
CA SER A 136 3.89 -6.76 -30.18
C SER A 136 4.46 -6.68 -31.61
N ASP A 137 5.45 -7.50 -31.94
CA ASP A 137 6.12 -7.49 -33.26
C ASP A 137 6.70 -6.11 -33.65
N GLY A 138 7.35 -5.44 -32.69
CA GLY A 138 8.05 -4.17 -32.93
C GLY A 138 7.17 -2.93 -32.77
N GLN A 139 5.90 -3.11 -32.39
CA GLN A 139 4.93 -2.03 -32.29
C GLN A 139 4.91 -1.31 -30.93
N LEU A 140 5.87 -1.59 -30.06
CA LEU A 140 6.08 -0.89 -28.79
C LEU A 140 7.56 -0.56 -28.60
N ILE A 141 7.85 0.54 -27.90
CA ILE A 141 9.21 0.90 -27.47
C ILE A 141 9.55 0.13 -26.18
N PRO A 142 10.76 -0.44 -26.03
CA PRO A 142 11.17 -1.22 -24.86
C PRO A 142 11.41 -0.40 -23.57
N VAL A 143 10.43 0.41 -23.18
CA VAL A 143 10.36 1.20 -21.94
C VAL A 143 8.99 0.92 -21.30
N TYR A 144 9.00 0.24 -20.15
CA TYR A 144 7.77 -0.33 -19.55
C TYR A 144 7.34 0.35 -18.26
N ASN A 145 8.29 1.01 -17.60
CA ASN A 145 8.00 1.78 -16.40
C ASN A 145 7.38 3.12 -16.79
N ARG A 146 6.23 3.44 -16.19
CA ARG A 146 5.50 4.67 -16.47
C ARG A 146 6.34 5.93 -16.23
N SER A 147 7.03 6.03 -15.10
CA SER A 147 7.87 7.20 -14.76
C SER A 147 8.98 7.42 -15.79
N MET A 148 9.57 6.34 -16.30
CA MET A 148 10.56 6.43 -17.40
C MET A 148 9.91 6.91 -18.71
N LEU A 149 8.72 6.43 -19.06
CA LEU A 149 7.98 6.91 -20.24
C LEU A 149 7.63 8.38 -20.11
N GLU A 150 7.15 8.81 -18.95
CA GLU A 150 6.83 10.21 -18.64
C GLU A 150 8.07 11.08 -18.83
N THR A 151 9.20 10.69 -18.22
CA THR A 151 10.47 11.43 -18.32
C THR A 151 10.97 11.58 -19.76
N VAL A 152 10.93 10.50 -20.55
CA VAL A 152 11.43 10.51 -21.92
C VAL A 152 10.51 11.31 -22.84
N THR A 153 9.20 11.16 -22.68
CA THR A 153 8.22 11.89 -23.49
C THR A 153 8.24 13.39 -23.19
N GLU A 154 8.39 13.77 -21.91
CA GLU A 154 8.58 15.15 -21.47
C GLU A 154 9.81 15.78 -22.13
N LYS A 155 10.96 15.10 -22.08
CA LYS A 155 12.21 15.54 -22.72
C LYS A 155 12.10 15.68 -24.24
N LEU A 156 11.18 14.96 -24.86
CA LEU A 156 10.87 15.03 -26.28
C LEU A 156 9.73 16.01 -26.60
N GLY A 157 9.34 16.84 -25.64
CA GLY A 157 8.39 17.96 -25.79
C GLY A 157 6.92 17.60 -25.58
N MET A 158 6.60 16.54 -24.84
CA MET A 158 5.20 16.20 -24.53
C MET A 158 4.69 17.06 -23.38
N ASP A 159 3.55 17.73 -23.58
CA ASP A 159 2.87 18.46 -22.52
C ASP A 159 2.14 17.52 -21.56
N GLU A 160 2.36 17.74 -20.25
CA GLU A 160 1.70 17.03 -19.13
C GLU A 160 1.65 15.49 -19.26
N PRO A 161 2.79 14.80 -19.43
CA PRO A 161 2.82 13.35 -19.71
C PRO A 161 2.17 12.52 -18.59
N LYS A 162 2.20 13.00 -17.35
CA LYS A 162 1.55 12.37 -16.18
C LYS A 162 0.05 12.16 -16.35
N LYS A 163 -0.62 13.02 -17.13
CA LYS A 163 -2.06 12.91 -17.43
C LYS A 163 -2.37 12.01 -18.63
N LYS A 164 -1.35 11.47 -19.31
CA LYS A 164 -1.52 10.65 -20.51
C LYS A 164 -1.47 9.15 -20.17
N SER A 165 -2.15 8.33 -20.97
CA SER A 165 -2.08 6.88 -20.82
C SER A 165 -0.74 6.32 -21.36
N ILE A 166 -0.34 5.13 -20.93
CA ILE A 166 0.86 4.47 -21.46
C ILE A 166 0.75 4.25 -22.99
N PRO A 167 -0.40 3.78 -23.54
CA PRO A 167 -0.62 3.72 -24.97
C PRO A 167 -0.36 5.05 -25.69
N TYR A 168 -0.81 6.17 -25.12
CA TYR A 168 -0.61 7.48 -25.71
C TYR A 168 0.88 7.86 -25.78
N MET A 169 1.61 7.65 -24.68
CA MET A 169 3.05 7.89 -24.60
C MET A 169 3.84 6.98 -25.55
N GLN A 170 3.48 5.70 -25.64
CA GLN A 170 4.10 4.75 -26.57
C GLN A 170 3.89 5.15 -28.04
N ARG A 171 2.67 5.53 -28.43
CA ARG A 171 2.39 6.05 -29.79
C ARG A 171 3.20 7.30 -30.10
N TYR A 172 3.31 8.22 -29.15
CA TYR A 172 4.08 9.44 -29.30
C TYR A 172 5.57 9.18 -29.55
N LEU A 173 6.15 8.18 -28.86
CA LEU A 173 7.53 7.77 -29.07
C LEU A 173 7.71 7.05 -30.42
N LEU A 174 6.78 6.19 -30.82
CA LEU A 174 6.82 5.51 -32.12
C LEU A 174 6.71 6.48 -33.30
N GLN A 175 5.91 7.54 -33.17
CA GLN A 175 5.85 8.61 -34.18
C GLN A 175 7.20 9.31 -34.34
N ARG A 176 7.94 9.51 -33.24
CA ARG A 176 9.28 10.12 -33.25
C ARG A 176 10.38 9.20 -33.75
N LYS A 177 10.26 7.89 -33.49
CA LYS A 177 11.12 6.88 -34.09
C LYS A 177 11.08 6.98 -35.61
N GLY A 178 9.89 7.19 -36.18
CA GLY A 178 9.71 7.24 -37.64
C GLY A 178 10.28 5.99 -38.32
N ALA A 179 11.14 6.18 -39.32
CA ALA A 179 11.78 5.11 -40.07
C ALA A 179 13.03 4.49 -39.39
N GLU A 180 13.44 4.99 -38.22
CA GLU A 180 14.63 4.50 -37.51
C GLU A 180 14.43 3.07 -36.97
N ASP A 181 15.52 2.30 -36.87
CA ASP A 181 15.52 1.01 -36.20
C ASP A 181 15.09 1.15 -34.72
N LEU A 182 14.25 0.22 -34.27
CA LEU A 182 13.69 0.20 -32.92
C LEU A 182 14.74 0.25 -31.82
N PHE A 183 15.79 -0.55 -31.94
CA PHE A 183 16.81 -0.67 -30.90
C PHE A 183 17.84 0.46 -30.97
N THR A 184 18.11 1.00 -32.16
CA THR A 184 18.89 2.24 -32.31
C THR A 184 18.18 3.42 -31.64
N PHE A 185 16.90 3.62 -31.93
CA PHE A 185 16.11 4.68 -31.29
C PHE A 185 16.02 4.46 -29.78
N TYR A 186 15.79 3.22 -29.32
CA TYR A 186 15.80 2.88 -27.90
C TYR A 186 17.13 3.26 -27.21
N ASP A 187 18.29 3.01 -27.83
CA ASP A 187 19.57 3.43 -27.27
C ASP A 187 19.70 4.96 -27.16
N GLN A 188 19.15 5.72 -28.11
CA GLN A 188 19.08 7.18 -28.00
C GLN A 188 18.19 7.62 -26.83
N LEU A 189 17.03 6.98 -26.64
CA LEU A 189 16.16 7.26 -25.49
C LEU A 189 16.90 6.96 -24.18
N ARG A 190 17.66 5.86 -24.10
CA ARG A 190 18.50 5.55 -22.93
C ARG A 190 19.56 6.60 -22.67
N GLN A 191 20.19 7.14 -23.72
CA GLN A 191 21.13 8.25 -23.58
C GLN A 191 20.44 9.54 -23.14
N LEU A 192 19.21 9.82 -23.59
CA LEU A 192 18.41 10.96 -23.14
C LEU A 192 18.04 10.87 -21.66
N ILE A 193 17.78 9.65 -21.17
CA ILE A 193 17.60 9.39 -19.74
C ILE A 193 18.93 9.61 -18.99
N GLY A 194 20.05 9.12 -19.55
CA GLY A 194 21.39 9.20 -18.94
C GLY A 194 22.09 10.58 -18.98
N LYS A 195 21.84 11.44 -19.98
CA LYS A 195 22.48 12.75 -20.18
C LYS A 195 22.07 13.84 -19.19
N THR A 196 21.25 13.52 -18.18
CA THR A 196 21.01 14.42 -17.04
C THR A 196 22.14 14.38 -16.00
N LYS A 197 23.16 13.55 -16.18
CA LYS A 197 24.40 13.60 -15.42
C LYS A 197 25.56 13.88 -16.39
N VAL A 198 26.36 14.90 -16.05
CA VAL A 198 27.59 15.40 -16.73
C VAL A 198 27.40 16.68 -17.54
N LYS A 199 27.47 17.80 -16.81
CA LYS A 199 28.25 18.98 -17.25
C LYS A 199 29.06 19.48 -16.04
N SER A 200 30.31 19.05 -15.94
CA SER A 200 31.48 19.93 -15.79
C SER A 200 32.73 19.14 -15.40
N SER A 201 33.85 19.57 -16.00
CA SER A 201 35.23 19.47 -15.51
C SER A 201 35.83 18.09 -15.25
N SER A 202 36.49 17.55 -16.27
CA SER A 202 37.66 16.69 -16.08
C SER A 202 38.84 17.29 -16.85
N GLU A 203 39.36 18.41 -16.34
CA GLU A 203 40.79 18.67 -16.40
C GLU A 203 41.39 18.02 -15.13
N ASP A 204 42.53 17.34 -15.31
CA ASP A 204 43.41 16.75 -14.30
C ASP A 204 42.96 15.51 -13.50
N VAL A 205 42.96 14.34 -14.14
CA VAL A 205 43.26 13.09 -13.41
C VAL A 205 44.77 13.04 -13.18
N ASN A 206 45.21 13.30 -11.95
CA ASN A 206 46.61 13.25 -11.54
C ASN A 206 47.19 11.83 -11.74
N ALA A 207 48.14 11.69 -12.67
CA ALA A 207 48.77 10.43 -13.02
C ALA A 207 49.63 9.89 -11.86
N GLY A 208 49.02 9.12 -10.96
CA GLY A 208 49.74 8.42 -9.89
C GLY A 208 48.94 8.08 -8.62
N GLN A 209 47.69 8.49 -8.50
CA GLN A 209 46.83 8.18 -7.34
C GLN A 209 46.26 6.75 -7.44
N LYS A 210 46.33 5.97 -6.37
CA LYS A 210 45.73 4.63 -6.30
C LYS A 210 44.42 4.61 -5.51
N PHE A 211 43.59 3.64 -5.86
CA PHE A 211 42.31 3.37 -5.21
C PHE A 211 42.33 1.98 -4.57
N TRP A 212 41.95 1.92 -3.30
CA TRP A 212 42.05 0.71 -2.49
C TRP A 212 40.69 0.31 -1.92
N MET A 213 40.42 -0.99 -1.90
CA MET A 213 39.30 -1.57 -1.16
C MET A 213 39.84 -2.21 0.12
N TYR A 214 39.27 -1.86 1.27
CA TYR A 214 39.80 -2.18 2.60
C TYR A 214 38.70 -2.72 3.54
N ALA A 215 39.00 -3.78 4.29
CA ALA A 215 38.16 -4.34 5.35
C ALA A 215 38.82 -4.17 6.73
N PRO A 216 38.20 -3.41 7.67
CA PRO A 216 38.74 -3.18 8.99
C PRO A 216 38.39 -4.34 9.93
N GLY A 217 39.23 -5.37 9.95
CA GLY A 217 39.00 -6.57 10.76
C GLY A 217 37.87 -7.46 10.23
N GLU A 218 37.62 -8.58 10.92
CA GLU A 218 36.58 -9.53 10.51
C GLU A 218 35.19 -8.88 10.54
N SER A 219 34.46 -8.96 9.42
CA SER A 219 33.17 -8.30 9.20
C SER A 219 33.15 -6.77 9.46
N GLY A 220 34.30 -6.11 9.42
CA GLY A 220 34.41 -4.67 9.67
C GLY A 220 34.40 -4.30 11.16
N SER A 221 34.72 -5.24 12.06
CA SER A 221 34.69 -5.05 13.52
C SER A 221 35.51 -3.86 14.04
N LYS A 222 36.52 -3.41 13.30
CA LYS A 222 37.38 -2.26 13.69
C LYS A 222 36.94 -0.93 13.08
N TRP A 223 35.81 -0.90 12.35
CA TRP A 223 35.36 0.30 11.65
C TRP A 223 35.10 1.49 12.56
N SER A 224 34.42 1.30 13.69
CA SER A 224 34.13 2.38 14.64
C SER A 224 35.40 3.06 15.18
N ARG A 225 36.47 2.30 15.39
CA ARG A 225 37.77 2.83 15.82
C ARG A 225 38.46 3.59 14.69
N CYS A 226 38.46 3.04 13.48
CA CYS A 226 39.00 3.70 12.29
C CYS A 226 38.38 5.10 12.08
N GLN A 227 37.06 5.21 12.29
CA GLN A 227 36.34 6.49 12.23
C GLN A 227 36.78 7.45 13.32
N HIS A 228 36.72 7.03 14.59
CA HIS A 228 36.98 7.87 15.76
C HIS A 228 38.42 8.41 15.76
N ASP A 229 39.39 7.56 15.43
CA ASP A 229 40.81 7.90 15.50
C ASP A 229 41.35 8.47 14.18
N HIS A 230 40.52 8.56 13.13
CA HIS A 230 40.92 8.99 11.79
C HIS A 230 42.10 8.18 11.20
N ILE A 231 41.98 6.85 11.28
CA ILE A 231 43.01 5.90 10.81
C ILE A 231 42.42 4.76 9.97
N ILE A 232 43.28 4.09 9.20
CA ILE A 232 43.08 2.68 8.81
C ILE A 232 44.12 1.83 9.53
N CYS A 233 43.76 0.59 9.87
CA CYS A 233 44.64 -0.32 10.58
C CYS A 233 44.59 -1.76 10.03
N ILE A 234 45.67 -2.51 10.12
CA ILE A 234 45.70 -3.92 9.76
C ILE A 234 46.11 -4.79 10.94
N GLY A 235 45.64 -6.05 10.94
CA GLY A 235 45.91 -7.00 12.01
C GLY A 235 47.32 -7.62 11.90
N TRP A 236 47.45 -8.86 12.35
CA TRP A 236 48.72 -9.60 12.43
C TRP A 236 49.70 -9.00 13.44
N GLU A 237 49.22 -8.74 14.66
CA GLU A 237 50.01 -8.20 15.78
C GLU A 237 51.28 -9.02 16.06
N GLU A 238 51.25 -10.34 15.81
CA GLU A 238 52.40 -11.21 16.05
C GLU A 238 53.59 -10.93 15.13
N LEU A 239 53.38 -10.23 14.01
CA LEU A 239 54.44 -9.75 13.13
C LEU A 239 55.11 -8.46 13.65
N GLY A 240 54.52 -7.78 14.63
CA GLY A 240 55.04 -6.51 15.16
C GLY A 240 55.08 -5.40 14.10
N ASP A 241 56.12 -4.57 14.15
CA ASP A 241 56.36 -3.51 13.17
C ASP A 241 56.67 -4.11 11.79
N LEU A 242 55.79 -3.86 10.84
CA LEU A 242 55.84 -4.45 9.51
C LEU A 242 56.89 -3.81 8.60
N SER A 243 57.48 -2.67 8.99
CA SER A 243 58.58 -2.03 8.25
C SER A 243 59.89 -2.82 8.32
N GLN A 244 60.02 -3.74 9.28
CA GLN A 244 61.21 -4.59 9.45
C GLN A 244 61.40 -5.63 8.32
N TYR A 245 60.41 -5.80 7.44
CA TYR A 245 60.45 -6.78 6.36
C TYR A 245 60.82 -6.12 5.03
N ASP A 246 61.94 -6.56 4.47
CA ASP A 246 62.52 -5.99 3.23
C ASP A 246 61.94 -6.57 1.92
N SER A 247 61.15 -7.65 2.00
CA SER A 247 60.51 -8.25 0.81
C SER A 247 59.17 -8.95 1.13
N LEU A 248 58.32 -9.07 0.12
CA LEU A 248 57.05 -9.82 0.20
C LEU A 248 57.29 -11.30 0.56
N GLU A 249 58.38 -11.88 0.06
CA GLU A 249 58.83 -13.23 0.40
C GLU A 249 59.21 -13.32 1.89
N HIS A 250 59.92 -12.32 2.43
CA HIS A 250 60.28 -12.28 3.84
C HIS A 250 59.02 -12.24 4.73
N VAL A 251 58.03 -11.41 4.40
CA VAL A 251 56.72 -11.37 5.11
C VAL A 251 56.08 -12.76 5.12
N ARG A 252 55.98 -13.42 3.95
CA ARG A 252 55.35 -14.75 3.83
C ARG A 252 56.09 -15.83 4.61
N GLU A 253 57.42 -15.80 4.62
CA GLU A 253 58.21 -16.75 5.40
C GLU A 253 58.01 -16.57 6.90
N GLN A 254 57.93 -15.32 7.38
CA GLN A 254 57.69 -15.04 8.79
C GLN A 254 56.28 -15.43 9.21
N MET A 255 55.27 -15.17 8.38
CA MET A 255 53.90 -15.67 8.62
C MET A 255 53.85 -17.20 8.72
N LYS A 256 54.58 -17.92 7.86
CA LYS A 256 54.65 -19.40 7.93
C LYS A 256 55.26 -19.89 9.25
N LYS A 257 56.29 -19.19 9.75
CA LYS A 257 56.99 -19.52 11.00
C LYS A 257 56.09 -19.26 12.21
N ILE A 258 55.49 -18.08 12.30
CA ILE A 258 54.64 -17.67 13.45
C ILE A 258 53.40 -18.54 13.57
N TYR A 259 52.69 -18.78 12.46
CA TYR A 259 51.42 -19.51 12.48
C TYR A 259 51.59 -21.04 12.37
N GLY A 260 52.81 -21.56 12.32
CA GLY A 260 53.09 -23.01 12.26
C GLY A 260 52.52 -23.71 11.03
N LYS A 261 52.39 -23.00 9.90
CA LYS A 261 51.74 -23.50 8.67
C LYS A 261 52.69 -23.47 7.45
N PRO A 262 53.70 -24.37 7.39
CA PRO A 262 54.72 -24.34 6.34
C PRO A 262 54.17 -24.57 4.91
N GLY A 263 53.05 -25.28 4.79
CA GLY A 263 52.37 -25.53 3.49
C GLY A 263 51.41 -24.43 3.02
N SER A 264 51.16 -23.39 3.83
CA SER A 264 50.25 -22.29 3.44
C SER A 264 50.98 -21.24 2.62
N SER A 265 50.36 -20.77 1.53
CA SER A 265 50.99 -19.81 0.62
C SER A 265 50.99 -18.37 1.14
N PHE A 266 50.10 -18.03 2.09
CA PHE A 266 49.86 -16.67 2.59
C PHE A 266 49.83 -15.61 1.47
N LYS A 267 49.26 -15.99 0.31
CA LYS A 267 49.37 -15.19 -0.90
C LYS A 267 48.68 -13.83 -0.78
N ASN A 268 47.46 -13.80 -0.25
CA ASN A 268 46.67 -12.58 -0.09
C ASN A 268 47.05 -11.82 1.18
N ASP A 269 47.22 -12.51 2.32
CA ASP A 269 47.51 -11.87 3.60
C ASP A 269 48.90 -11.23 3.59
N GLY A 270 49.92 -11.95 3.09
CA GLY A 270 51.26 -11.39 2.94
C GLY A 270 51.30 -10.23 1.94
N LEU A 271 50.47 -10.26 0.89
CA LEU A 271 50.36 -9.15 -0.05
C LEU A 271 49.69 -7.93 0.60
N ALA A 272 48.63 -8.12 1.39
CA ALA A 272 47.97 -7.04 2.10
C ALA A 272 48.90 -6.35 3.10
N VAL A 273 49.66 -7.13 3.89
CA VAL A 273 50.69 -6.62 4.81
C VAL A 273 51.74 -5.81 4.04
N TRP A 274 52.29 -6.37 2.95
CA TRP A 274 53.30 -5.71 2.14
C TRP A 274 52.80 -4.41 1.49
N GLU A 275 51.62 -4.45 0.87
CA GLU A 275 51.02 -3.30 0.18
C GLU A 275 50.66 -2.18 1.16
N PHE A 276 50.21 -2.52 2.37
CA PHE A 276 49.89 -1.54 3.40
C PHE A 276 51.10 -0.72 3.84
N VAL A 277 52.29 -1.33 3.94
CA VAL A 277 53.52 -0.64 4.37
C VAL A 277 54.20 0.05 3.19
N HIS A 278 54.39 -0.66 2.08
CA HIS A 278 55.34 -0.26 1.03
C HIS A 278 54.68 0.32 -0.22
N VAL A 279 53.35 0.22 -0.38
CA VAL A 279 52.66 0.61 -1.62
C VAL A 279 51.61 1.71 -1.40
N ILE A 280 50.83 1.66 -0.33
CA ILE A 280 49.92 2.75 0.04
C ILE A 280 50.75 4.00 0.35
N LYS A 281 50.33 5.15 -0.17
CA LYS A 281 50.98 6.45 0.06
C LYS A 281 49.98 7.54 0.43
N PRO A 282 50.43 8.64 1.08
CA PRO A 282 49.62 9.83 1.23
C PRO A 282 49.02 10.29 -0.12
N GLY A 283 47.72 10.60 -0.10
CA GLY A 283 46.95 10.98 -1.29
C GLY A 283 46.16 9.84 -1.93
N ASP A 284 46.43 8.58 -1.61
CA ASP A 284 45.62 7.46 -2.10
C ASP A 284 44.20 7.46 -1.50
N VAL A 285 43.23 6.91 -2.24
CA VAL A 285 41.82 6.83 -1.82
C VAL A 285 41.50 5.43 -1.29
N ILE A 286 40.89 5.36 -0.12
CA ILE A 286 40.46 4.12 0.53
C ILE A 286 38.93 4.04 0.56
N TYR A 287 38.39 2.94 0.07
CA TYR A 287 37.00 2.53 0.26
C TYR A 287 36.93 1.43 1.30
N VAL A 288 36.13 1.65 2.33
CA VAL A 288 35.94 0.71 3.42
C VAL A 288 34.73 -0.14 3.12
N LYS A 289 34.85 -1.46 3.17
CA LYS A 289 33.72 -2.38 2.98
C LYS A 289 33.30 -3.04 4.28
N SER A 290 32.01 -3.36 4.37
CA SER A 290 31.46 -4.29 5.36
C SER A 290 30.90 -5.50 4.62
N GLY A 291 31.43 -6.68 4.89
CA GLY A 291 31.15 -7.88 4.10
C GLY A 291 31.64 -7.78 2.65
N ILE A 292 30.88 -8.33 1.71
CA ILE A 292 31.21 -8.34 0.26
C ILE A 292 30.38 -7.34 -0.55
N SER A 293 29.24 -6.88 -0.06
CA SER A 293 28.26 -6.13 -0.85
C SER A 293 28.03 -4.70 -0.39
N LYS A 294 28.65 -4.26 0.73
CA LYS A 294 28.45 -2.91 1.27
C LYS A 294 29.77 -2.14 1.36
N ILE A 295 29.68 -0.84 1.11
CA ILE A 295 30.73 0.15 1.35
C ILE A 295 30.26 1.03 2.50
N VAL A 296 31.13 1.29 3.48
CA VAL A 296 30.81 2.00 4.72
C VAL A 296 31.59 3.30 4.92
N GLY A 297 32.60 3.54 4.08
CA GLY A 297 33.34 4.80 4.13
C GLY A 297 34.25 5.02 2.93
N ARG A 298 34.57 6.30 2.70
CA ARG A 298 35.57 6.77 1.73
C ARG A 298 36.52 7.73 2.42
N GLY A 299 37.81 7.48 2.36
CA GLY A 299 38.83 8.33 2.97
C GLY A 299 40.05 8.55 2.08
N ILE A 300 40.82 9.59 2.40
CA ILE A 300 42.08 9.92 1.72
C ILE A 300 43.22 9.70 2.72
N VAL A 301 44.22 8.92 2.34
CA VAL A 301 45.40 8.65 3.18
C VAL A 301 46.21 9.92 3.38
N LYS A 302 46.61 10.20 4.63
CA LYS A 302 47.31 11.43 5.04
C LYS A 302 48.69 11.21 5.63
N SER A 303 49.07 9.98 5.94
CA SER A 303 50.40 9.67 6.47
C SER A 303 51.05 8.48 5.78
N ASP A 304 52.36 8.42 5.93
CA ASP A 304 53.11 7.18 5.77
C ASP A 304 52.70 6.14 6.83
N TYR A 305 53.24 4.94 6.71
CA TYR A 305 53.02 3.85 7.65
C TYR A 305 53.52 4.23 9.05
N ILE A 306 52.74 3.89 10.07
CA ILE A 306 53.05 4.12 11.48
C ILE A 306 52.81 2.82 12.24
N TYR A 307 53.79 2.42 13.04
CA TYR A 307 53.62 1.42 14.09
C TYR A 307 53.36 2.17 15.41
N ASP A 308 52.15 2.04 15.95
CA ASP A 308 51.71 2.76 17.14
C ASP A 308 51.44 1.80 18.30
N GLU A 309 52.40 1.74 19.21
CA GLU A 309 52.38 0.88 20.41
C GLU A 309 51.37 1.33 21.47
N SER A 310 50.74 2.51 21.32
CA SER A 310 49.69 2.95 22.25
C SER A 310 48.40 2.13 22.12
N TYR A 311 48.28 1.34 21.06
CA TYR A 311 47.14 0.47 20.80
C TYR A 311 47.35 -0.96 21.30
N GLU A 312 46.34 -1.51 21.99
CA GLU A 312 46.36 -2.90 22.49
C GLU A 312 46.35 -3.92 21.34
N ASP A 313 45.66 -3.61 20.24
CA ASP A 313 45.58 -4.44 19.03
C ASP A 313 45.58 -3.58 17.75
N PHE A 314 45.96 -4.18 16.61
CA PHE A 314 46.08 -3.50 15.32
C PHE A 314 47.01 -2.25 15.38
N GLN A 315 48.25 -2.41 15.87
CA GLN A 315 49.25 -1.33 16.00
C GLN A 315 49.72 -0.76 14.65
N ASN A 316 49.46 -1.48 13.55
CA ASN A 316 49.88 -1.13 12.21
C ASN A 316 48.87 -0.19 11.55
N VAL A 317 49.16 1.12 11.54
CA VAL A 317 48.18 2.15 11.18
C VAL A 317 48.67 3.14 10.12
N ARG A 318 47.72 3.82 9.47
CA ARG A 318 47.92 5.03 8.68
C ARG A 318 46.82 6.03 8.98
N LYS A 319 47.17 7.32 9.05
CA LYS A 319 46.18 8.40 9.22
C LYS A 319 45.38 8.60 7.93
N VAL A 320 44.08 8.78 8.07
CA VAL A 320 43.13 8.93 6.97
C VAL A 320 42.16 10.07 7.28
N GLU A 321 41.95 10.95 6.31
CA GLU A 321 40.85 11.90 6.34
C GLU A 321 39.61 11.24 5.74
N TRP A 322 38.62 10.94 6.57
CA TRP A 322 37.34 10.40 6.11
C TRP A 322 36.54 11.48 5.41
N THR A 323 36.32 11.32 4.10
CA THR A 323 35.53 12.24 3.29
C THR A 323 34.04 11.92 3.34
N HIS A 324 33.69 10.63 3.44
CA HIS A 324 32.31 10.16 3.49
C HIS A 324 32.22 8.96 4.44
N VAL A 325 31.21 8.97 5.31
CA VAL A 325 30.91 7.90 6.26
C VAL A 325 29.41 7.63 6.21
N GLY A 326 29.03 6.37 6.03
CA GLY A 326 27.65 5.99 5.74
C GLY A 326 27.54 4.51 5.39
N MET A 327 26.49 4.10 4.70
CA MET A 327 26.34 2.74 4.20
C MET A 327 25.77 2.79 2.79
N TRP A 328 26.51 2.24 1.83
CA TRP A 328 26.17 2.20 0.42
C TRP A 328 26.27 0.78 -0.10
N ASP A 329 25.42 0.41 -1.07
CA ASP A 329 25.60 -0.84 -1.80
C ASP A 329 26.79 -0.73 -2.75
N ALA A 330 27.70 -1.70 -2.65
CA ALA A 330 28.79 -1.81 -3.59
C ALA A 330 28.21 -2.11 -4.99
N PRO A 331 28.71 -1.48 -6.07
CA PRO A 331 28.20 -1.73 -7.42
C PRO A 331 28.27 -3.20 -7.82
N HIS A 332 29.26 -3.92 -7.27
CA HIS A 332 29.49 -5.35 -7.43
C HIS A 332 30.04 -5.95 -6.12
N ASN A 333 29.93 -7.28 -5.97
CA ASN A 333 30.53 -7.97 -4.82
C ASN A 333 32.05 -7.83 -4.82
N SER A 334 32.59 -7.32 -3.72
CA SER A 334 34.02 -7.16 -3.46
C SER A 334 34.67 -8.50 -3.08
N ALA A 335 35.94 -8.68 -3.44
CA ALA A 335 36.72 -9.86 -3.08
C ALA A 335 36.83 -10.01 -1.55
N LEU A 336 36.80 -11.25 -1.03
CA LEU A 336 37.07 -11.59 0.37
C LEU A 336 38.56 -11.45 0.71
N LYS A 337 39.07 -10.21 0.69
CA LYS A 337 40.44 -9.83 1.05
C LYS A 337 40.43 -8.62 1.98
N THR A 338 41.45 -8.51 2.84
CA THR A 338 41.60 -7.39 3.78
C THR A 338 41.96 -6.07 3.08
N LEU A 339 42.84 -6.13 2.08
CA LEU A 339 43.24 -4.98 1.28
C LEU A 339 43.34 -5.42 -0.19
N THR A 340 42.91 -4.56 -1.11
CA THR A 340 43.00 -4.83 -2.56
C THR A 340 43.17 -3.54 -3.34
N ASP A 341 44.21 -3.47 -4.17
CA ASP A 341 44.36 -2.42 -5.19
C ASP A 341 43.29 -2.62 -6.29
N ILE A 342 42.34 -1.69 -6.36
CA ILE A 342 41.24 -1.68 -7.34
C ILE A 342 41.50 -0.69 -8.48
N THR A 343 42.64 0.02 -8.49
CA THR A 343 43.02 0.99 -9.52
C THR A 343 42.96 0.41 -10.94
N LYS A 344 43.22 -0.89 -11.07
CA LYS A 344 43.16 -1.65 -12.33
C LYS A 344 41.74 -1.89 -12.87
N TYR A 345 40.68 -1.49 -12.15
CA TYR A 345 39.29 -1.65 -12.54
C TYR A 345 38.57 -0.29 -12.63
N PRO A 346 38.84 0.52 -13.66
CA PRO A 346 38.39 1.92 -13.72
C PRO A 346 36.85 2.06 -13.72
N GLU A 347 36.12 1.17 -14.39
CA GLU A 347 34.65 1.18 -14.36
C GLU A 347 34.09 0.90 -12.97
N TYR A 348 34.74 0.01 -12.21
CA TYR A 348 34.35 -0.29 -10.84
C TYR A 348 34.65 0.88 -9.90
N VAL A 349 35.81 1.52 -10.05
CA VAL A 349 36.15 2.74 -9.29
C VAL A 349 35.17 3.87 -9.61
N GLN A 350 34.81 4.08 -10.88
CA GLN A 350 33.79 5.07 -11.26
C GLN A 350 32.43 4.76 -10.66
N GLY A 351 32.00 3.49 -10.69
CA GLY A 351 30.77 3.05 -10.06
C GLY A 351 30.75 3.35 -8.57
N ILE A 352 31.86 3.10 -7.87
CA ILE A 352 32.00 3.40 -6.44
C ILE A 352 32.04 4.90 -6.19
N GLU A 353 32.84 5.66 -6.94
CA GLU A 353 32.92 7.12 -6.79
C GLU A 353 31.55 7.77 -6.97
N SER A 354 30.72 7.27 -7.90
CA SER A 354 29.37 7.79 -8.12
C SER A 354 28.44 7.68 -6.89
N LEU A 355 28.75 6.80 -5.93
CA LEU A 355 28.03 6.69 -4.65
C LEU A 355 28.26 7.88 -3.72
N PHE A 356 29.39 8.59 -3.90
CA PHE A 356 29.84 9.67 -3.03
C PHE A 356 29.72 11.04 -3.68
N HIS A 357 29.28 11.11 -4.94
CA HIS A 357 28.99 12.39 -5.55
C HIS A 357 27.76 12.98 -4.88
N THR A 358 27.93 14.16 -4.29
CA THR A 358 26.80 14.95 -3.81
C THR A 358 25.91 15.25 -5.01
N PRO A 359 24.61 14.95 -4.95
CA PRO A 359 23.70 15.46 -5.95
C PRO A 359 23.82 16.97 -6.02
N SER A 360 23.77 17.55 -7.22
CA SER A 360 23.59 19.00 -7.38
C SER A 360 22.40 19.45 -6.54
N ASP A 361 22.38 20.71 -6.09
CA ASP A 361 21.31 21.36 -5.29
C ASP A 361 19.87 21.22 -5.84
N SER A 362 19.69 20.53 -6.98
CA SER A 362 18.43 20.21 -7.63
C SER A 362 17.92 18.76 -7.46
N GLU A 363 18.69 17.84 -6.86
CA GLU A 363 18.24 16.43 -6.69
C GLU A 363 17.54 16.26 -5.33
N LYS A 364 16.25 15.88 -5.39
CA LYS A 364 15.35 15.78 -4.25
C LYS A 364 15.76 14.63 -3.32
N ARG A 365 15.94 14.90 -2.03
CA ARG A 365 16.29 13.87 -1.02
C ARG A 365 15.04 13.37 -0.28
N TYR A 366 15.20 12.24 0.40
CA TYR A 366 14.11 11.52 1.04
C TYR A 366 14.44 11.21 2.49
N TRP A 367 13.47 11.44 3.37
CA TRP A 367 13.69 11.38 4.81
C TRP A 367 12.57 10.66 5.55
N TRP A 368 12.90 10.04 6.67
CA TRP A 368 11.98 9.44 7.62
C TRP A 368 12.01 10.23 8.93
N LEU A 369 10.90 10.90 9.25
CA LEU A 369 10.77 11.75 10.42
C LEU A 369 9.94 11.05 11.49
N VAL A 370 10.53 10.88 12.67
CA VAL A 370 9.90 10.25 13.83
C VAL A 370 9.30 11.33 14.73
N SER A 371 7.98 11.28 14.86
CA SER A 371 7.21 12.06 15.83
C SER A 371 6.86 11.19 17.04
N ASN A 372 6.89 11.78 18.22
CA ASN A 372 6.43 11.14 19.44
C ASN A 372 5.11 11.80 19.81
N PRO A 373 3.96 11.10 19.66
CA PRO A 373 2.64 11.70 19.84
C PRO A 373 2.40 12.25 21.25
N LYS A 374 3.21 11.87 22.26
CA LYS A 374 3.18 12.48 23.59
C LYS A 374 3.78 13.90 23.64
N ILE A 375 4.62 14.25 22.67
CA ILE A 375 5.27 15.55 22.53
C ILE A 375 4.58 16.35 21.41
N TRP A 376 4.40 15.72 20.25
CA TRP A 376 3.69 16.27 19.10
C TRP A 376 3.27 15.16 18.14
N SER A 377 2.11 15.31 17.52
CA SER A 377 1.55 14.37 16.54
C SER A 377 1.61 14.99 15.15
N MET A 378 2.15 14.24 14.17
CA MET A 378 2.06 14.64 12.77
C MET A 378 0.68 14.31 12.17
N ASN A 379 -0.02 13.33 12.73
CA ASN A 379 -1.38 13.00 12.35
C ASN A 379 -2.34 14.17 12.61
N ASP A 380 -2.23 14.82 13.78
CA ASP A 380 -3.11 15.93 14.20
C ASP A 380 -2.84 17.25 13.45
N LEU A 381 -1.70 17.40 12.77
CA LEU A 381 -1.41 18.57 11.94
C LEU A 381 -2.35 18.62 10.73
N ALA A 382 -2.94 19.78 10.45
CA ALA A 382 -3.70 20.00 9.23
C ALA A 382 -2.76 20.00 8.00
N VAL A 383 -3.23 19.46 6.88
CA VAL A 383 -2.47 19.48 5.62
C VAL A 383 -2.17 20.94 5.22
N GLY A 384 -0.93 21.22 4.86
CA GLY A 384 -0.43 22.57 4.59
C GLY A 384 0.11 23.32 5.80
N SER A 385 -0.08 22.82 7.02
CA SER A 385 0.50 23.41 8.23
C SER A 385 1.98 23.05 8.38
N ALA A 386 2.79 24.02 8.81
CA ALA A 386 4.21 23.83 9.08
C ALA A 386 4.46 23.57 10.57
N VAL A 387 5.44 22.72 10.87
CA VAL A 387 5.96 22.46 12.22
C VAL A 387 7.43 22.84 12.27
N ARG A 388 7.79 23.62 13.30
CA ARG A 388 9.19 23.90 13.65
C ARG A 388 9.71 22.81 14.54
N TYR A 389 10.85 22.23 14.18
CA TYR A 389 11.47 21.12 14.89
C TYR A 389 12.86 21.53 15.39
N ASN A 390 13.08 21.42 16.71
CA ASN A 390 14.34 21.80 17.35
C ASN A 390 15.42 20.74 17.11
N LEU A 391 16.61 21.18 16.70
CA LEU A 391 17.79 20.33 16.43
C LEU A 391 18.50 19.86 17.71
N TYR A 392 18.22 20.52 18.83
CA TYR A 392 18.74 20.20 20.14
C TYR A 392 17.64 19.62 21.02
N ASN A 393 18.03 18.77 21.98
CA ASN A 393 17.12 18.29 23.02
C ASN A 393 17.01 19.32 24.16
N ASP A 394 16.10 19.06 25.11
CA ASP A 394 15.81 19.98 26.24
C ASP A 394 17.02 20.23 27.14
N ASN A 395 18.07 19.40 27.05
CA ASN A 395 19.34 19.53 27.77
C ASN A 395 20.42 20.25 26.95
N GLY A 396 20.07 20.87 25.81
CA GLY A 396 20.98 21.61 24.93
C GLY A 396 21.97 20.74 24.14
N LYS A 397 21.83 19.41 24.15
CA LYS A 397 22.67 18.51 23.34
C LYS A 397 22.09 18.34 21.94
N PRO A 398 22.93 18.27 20.89
CA PRO A 398 22.47 18.01 19.52
C PRO A 398 21.75 16.67 19.46
N ARG A 399 20.66 16.61 18.67
CA ARG A 399 19.94 15.35 18.44
C ARG A 399 20.83 14.36 17.70
N ARG A 400 20.56 13.06 17.93
CA ARG A 400 21.27 11.97 17.27
C ARG A 400 21.06 12.04 15.75
N ILE A 401 22.09 11.64 15.01
CA ILE A 401 22.11 11.69 13.53
C ILE A 401 21.96 13.14 13.03
N PHE A 402 22.69 14.05 13.68
CA PHE A 402 22.62 15.50 13.46
C PHE A 402 22.87 15.88 11.99
N GLN A 403 23.77 15.15 11.31
CA GLN A 403 24.12 15.41 9.91
C GLN A 403 22.92 15.40 8.97
N ASN A 404 21.92 14.53 9.19
CA ASN A 404 20.72 14.48 8.35
C ASN A 404 19.93 15.80 8.37
N PHE A 405 19.96 16.53 9.48
CA PHE A 405 19.30 17.83 9.56
C PHE A 405 20.06 18.92 8.79
N LEU A 406 21.40 18.84 8.77
CA LEU A 406 22.24 19.75 7.98
C LEU A 406 22.11 19.47 6.48
N ASP A 407 21.92 18.20 6.14
CA ASP A 407 21.80 17.72 4.77
C ASP A 407 20.40 17.95 4.17
N ALA A 408 19.37 18.16 4.99
CA ALA A 408 18.01 18.37 4.50
C ALA A 408 17.85 19.75 3.83
N LYS A 409 17.29 19.75 2.62
CA LYS A 409 17.08 20.94 1.78
C LYS A 409 15.61 21.20 1.54
N VAL A 410 15.28 22.46 1.24
CA VAL A 410 13.89 22.85 0.95
C VAL A 410 13.35 22.02 -0.22
N GLY A 411 12.18 21.41 -0.03
CA GLY A 411 11.52 20.59 -1.04
C GLY A 411 11.80 19.10 -0.94
N ASP A 412 12.74 18.67 -0.10
CA ASP A 412 12.98 17.26 0.19
C ASP A 412 11.71 16.58 0.74
N ALA A 413 11.48 15.35 0.31
CA ALA A 413 10.31 14.59 0.70
C ALA A 413 10.52 13.90 2.05
N VAL A 414 9.48 13.86 2.87
CA VAL A 414 9.54 13.34 4.24
C VAL A 414 8.37 12.39 4.48
N ILE A 415 8.65 11.20 5.00
CA ILE A 415 7.65 10.25 5.50
C ILE A 415 7.48 10.48 7.00
N GLY A 416 6.25 10.75 7.43
CA GLY A 416 5.89 11.02 8.81
C GLY A 416 5.50 9.76 9.55
N TYR A 417 6.37 9.31 10.45
CA TYR A 417 6.14 8.16 11.32
C TYR A 417 5.84 8.60 12.75
N GLU A 418 4.81 8.01 13.37
CA GLU A 418 4.52 8.17 14.79
C GLU A 418 5.01 6.96 15.57
N SER A 419 5.89 7.23 16.54
CA SER A 419 6.43 6.24 17.47
C SER A 419 5.38 5.84 18.53
N THR A 420 5.79 5.06 19.54
CA THR A 420 4.90 4.52 20.58
C THR A 420 4.02 5.61 21.21
N PRO A 421 2.68 5.37 21.35
CA PRO A 421 1.98 4.09 21.20
C PRO A 421 1.45 3.78 19.80
N VAL A 422 1.55 4.71 18.85
CA VAL A 422 0.89 4.60 17.54
C VAL A 422 1.60 3.61 16.63
N LYS A 423 2.93 3.72 16.48
CA LYS A 423 3.77 2.86 15.64
C LYS A 423 3.24 2.74 14.19
N GLN A 424 2.90 3.86 13.56
CA GLN A 424 2.37 3.89 12.19
C GLN A 424 2.99 5.03 11.37
N ILE A 425 3.04 4.87 10.06
CA ILE A 425 3.20 5.98 9.12
C ILE A 425 1.85 6.67 9.00
N VAL A 426 1.80 7.97 9.29
CA VAL A 426 0.54 8.73 9.41
C VAL A 426 0.40 9.84 8.38
N ALA A 427 1.50 10.27 7.76
CA ALA A 427 1.51 11.43 6.86
C ALA A 427 2.67 11.42 5.88
N LEU A 428 2.51 12.19 4.80
CA LEU A 428 3.62 12.67 3.97
C LEU A 428 3.84 14.15 4.24
N ALA A 429 5.09 14.57 4.19
CA ALA A 429 5.52 15.93 4.42
C ALA A 429 6.66 16.30 3.45
N LYS A 430 7.08 17.56 3.52
CA LYS A 430 8.31 18.04 2.89
C LYS A 430 9.01 19.04 3.79
N VAL A 431 10.31 19.22 3.60
CA VAL A 431 11.06 20.30 4.23
C VAL A 431 10.60 21.63 3.62
N SER A 432 10.07 22.54 4.44
CA SER A 432 9.60 23.85 4.00
C SER A 432 10.64 24.95 4.20
N LYS A 433 11.51 24.82 5.20
CA LYS A 433 12.69 25.68 5.37
C LYS A 433 13.87 24.83 5.86
N GLU A 434 15.04 25.16 5.32
CA GLU A 434 16.32 24.64 5.78
C GLU A 434 16.59 25.01 7.23
N GLN A 435 17.51 24.26 7.83
CA GLN A 435 17.93 24.52 9.19
C GLN A 435 18.63 25.88 9.33
N ASP A 436 18.35 26.60 10.41
CA ASP A 436 18.96 27.90 10.73
C ASP A 436 20.06 27.81 11.82
N GLY A 437 20.52 26.59 12.10
CA GLY A 437 21.44 26.28 13.20
C GLY A 437 20.74 25.88 14.49
N GLU A 438 19.45 26.16 14.67
CA GLU A 438 18.68 25.78 15.87
C GLU A 438 17.44 24.92 15.55
N THR A 439 16.76 25.22 14.46
CA THR A 439 15.50 24.60 14.07
C THR A 439 15.44 24.29 12.58
N ILE A 440 14.57 23.34 12.19
CA ILE A 440 14.19 23.04 10.80
C ILE A 440 12.66 23.05 10.68
N GLU A 441 12.11 23.45 9.53
CA GLU A 441 10.65 23.46 9.31
C GLU A 441 10.19 22.37 8.33
N PHE A 442 9.17 21.61 8.73
CA PHE A 442 8.47 20.64 7.88
C PHE A 442 7.04 21.07 7.63
N VAL A 443 6.53 20.91 6.42
CA VAL A 443 5.11 21.13 6.10
C VAL A 443 4.46 19.82 5.72
N LYS A 444 3.31 19.52 6.33
CA LYS A 444 2.52 18.32 6.00
C LYS A 444 1.91 18.49 4.60
N THR A 445 2.22 17.59 3.69
CA THR A 445 1.72 17.62 2.31
C THR A 445 0.52 16.71 2.13
N GLU A 446 0.43 15.63 2.90
CA GLU A 446 -0.67 14.67 2.80
C GLU A 446 -0.96 14.01 4.15
N ALA A 447 -2.25 13.82 4.45
CA ALA A 447 -2.70 12.99 5.57
C ALA A 447 -3.08 11.60 5.06
N LEU A 448 -2.61 10.54 5.71
CA LEU A 448 -2.97 9.19 5.31
C LEU A 448 -4.32 8.80 5.93
N LYS A 449 -5.22 8.26 5.10
CA LYS A 449 -6.56 7.81 5.51
C LYS A 449 -6.50 6.48 6.26
N ASN A 450 -5.61 5.60 5.80
CA ASN A 450 -5.26 4.32 6.39
C ASN A 450 -3.76 4.36 6.74
N PRO A 451 -3.39 4.74 7.97
CA PRO A 451 -1.99 4.71 8.41
C PRO A 451 -1.36 3.32 8.21
N VAL A 452 -0.08 3.28 7.86
CA VAL A 452 0.64 2.03 7.63
C VAL A 452 1.30 1.57 8.92
N ASP A 453 0.95 0.37 9.41
CA ASP A 453 1.55 -0.21 10.60
C ASP A 453 3.06 -0.43 10.44
N PHE A 454 3.83 -0.13 11.49
CA PHE A 454 5.28 -0.38 11.51
C PHE A 454 5.62 -1.85 11.28
N ALA A 455 4.73 -2.77 11.68
CA ALA A 455 4.88 -4.20 11.42
C ALA A 455 4.96 -4.50 9.92
N THR A 456 4.16 -3.81 9.09
CA THR A 456 4.19 -3.92 7.62
C THR A 456 5.53 -3.45 7.05
N VAL A 457 6.03 -2.31 7.54
CA VAL A 457 7.35 -1.77 7.15
C VAL A 457 8.47 -2.75 7.52
N LYS A 458 8.45 -3.27 8.75
CA LYS A 458 9.46 -4.21 9.26
C LYS A 458 9.41 -5.59 8.57
N ALA A 459 8.24 -6.02 8.09
CA ALA A 459 8.08 -7.28 7.37
C ALA A 459 8.58 -7.21 5.91
N THR A 460 8.89 -6.02 5.41
CA THR A 460 9.36 -5.80 4.05
C THR A 460 10.88 -6.01 3.99
N GLU A 461 11.32 -7.11 3.38
CA GLU A 461 12.73 -7.53 3.34
C GLU A 461 13.62 -6.48 2.64
N GLU A 462 13.08 -5.80 1.64
CA GLU A 462 13.77 -4.74 0.89
C GLU A 462 14.01 -3.46 1.72
N LEU A 463 13.32 -3.31 2.86
CA LEU A 463 13.53 -2.18 3.79
C LEU A 463 14.46 -2.53 4.95
N LYS A 464 14.95 -3.77 5.07
CA LYS A 464 15.73 -4.23 6.24
C LYS A 464 16.97 -3.39 6.54
N ASP A 465 17.58 -2.83 5.50
CA ASP A 465 18.81 -2.04 5.59
C ASP A 465 18.54 -0.56 5.86
N MET A 466 17.27 -0.15 5.96
CA MET A 466 16.86 1.22 6.24
C MET A 466 17.55 1.73 7.51
N GLN A 467 18.06 2.97 7.46
CA GLN A 467 18.82 3.58 8.56
C GLN A 467 18.06 3.50 9.90
N PHE A 468 16.74 3.71 9.86
CA PHE A 468 15.86 3.60 11.02
C PHE A 468 15.75 2.18 11.58
N LEU A 469 15.65 1.14 10.74
CA LEU A 469 15.55 -0.25 11.20
C LEU A 469 16.87 -0.75 11.76
N SER A 470 17.99 -0.33 11.16
CA SER A 470 19.34 -0.65 11.64
C SER A 470 19.63 -0.03 13.02
N ASN A 471 19.22 1.22 13.22
CA ASN A 471 19.37 1.90 14.50
C ASN A 471 18.24 2.90 14.74
N PRO A 472 17.17 2.54 15.49
CA PRO A 472 16.00 3.40 15.66
C PRO A 472 16.24 4.58 16.64
N GLN A 473 17.48 4.78 17.08
CA GLN A 473 17.85 5.79 18.07
C GLN A 473 18.07 7.17 17.43
N GLY A 474 16.99 7.92 17.24
CA GLY A 474 17.03 9.25 16.64
C GLY A 474 15.64 9.73 16.27
N SER A 475 15.58 10.87 15.57
CA SER A 475 14.31 11.45 15.14
C SER A 475 14.21 11.72 13.65
N PHE A 476 15.31 11.70 12.91
CA PHE A 476 15.33 12.08 11.50
C PHE A 476 16.38 11.27 10.76
N PHE A 477 15.90 10.43 9.82
CA PHE A 477 16.69 9.38 9.19
C PHE A 477 16.69 9.56 7.67
N SER A 478 17.80 9.25 7.01
CA SER A 478 17.91 9.26 5.56
C SER A 478 17.21 8.03 4.97
N LEU A 479 16.54 8.22 3.84
CA LEU A 479 16.00 7.14 3.02
C LEU A 479 16.73 7.12 1.67
N ALA A 480 17.12 5.93 1.21
CA ALA A 480 17.46 5.75 -0.19
C ALA A 480 16.21 5.99 -1.06
N ALA A 481 16.40 6.45 -2.30
CA ALA A 481 15.28 6.69 -3.21
C ALA A 481 14.41 5.44 -3.41
N THR A 482 15.03 4.26 -3.51
CA THR A 482 14.32 2.97 -3.61
C THR A 482 13.52 2.62 -2.37
N GLU A 483 14.03 2.94 -1.17
CA GLU A 483 13.30 2.73 0.09
C GLU A 483 12.11 3.67 0.20
N TYR A 484 12.29 4.93 -0.20
CA TYR A 484 11.21 5.91 -0.22
C TYR A 484 10.11 5.54 -1.21
N GLU A 485 10.46 5.15 -2.44
CA GLU A 485 9.48 4.71 -3.44
C GLU A 485 8.74 3.45 -2.97
N LEU A 486 9.43 2.49 -2.35
CA LEU A 486 8.79 1.30 -1.79
C LEU A 486 7.86 1.63 -0.62
N LEU A 487 8.27 2.52 0.27
CA LEU A 487 7.42 3.02 1.34
C LEU A 487 6.21 3.78 0.78
N LEU A 488 6.39 4.57 -0.29
CA LEU A 488 5.29 5.19 -1.01
C LEU A 488 4.37 4.14 -1.61
N ASP A 489 4.87 3.10 -2.26
CA ASP A 489 4.05 2.02 -2.80
C ASP A 489 3.23 1.36 -1.71
N ILE A 490 3.82 0.99 -0.57
CA ILE A 490 3.10 0.44 0.59
C ILE A 490 2.04 1.43 1.08
N ILE A 491 2.38 2.71 1.19
CA ILE A 491 1.46 3.77 1.59
C ILE A 491 0.30 3.86 0.59
N ARG A 492 0.58 3.84 -0.72
CA ARG A 492 -0.41 3.97 -1.80
C ARG A 492 -1.26 2.72 -1.99
N GLU A 493 -0.74 1.53 -1.73
CA GLU A 493 -1.49 0.28 -1.69
C GLU A 493 -2.42 0.21 -0.48
N THR A 494 -1.97 0.70 0.67
CA THR A 494 -2.79 0.80 1.89
C THR A 494 -3.79 1.96 1.81
N ASN A 495 -3.42 3.03 1.11
CA ASN A 495 -4.20 4.22 0.86
C ASN A 495 -4.54 4.33 -0.63
N ILE A 496 -5.05 3.25 -1.25
CA ILE A 496 -5.52 3.31 -2.63
C ILE A 496 -6.50 4.47 -2.69
N THR A 497 -6.05 5.55 -3.31
CA THR A 497 -6.95 6.62 -3.69
C THR A 497 -7.79 5.96 -4.78
N PRO A 498 -9.11 5.85 -4.61
CA PRO A 498 -9.92 5.40 -5.72
C PRO A 498 -9.57 6.33 -6.88
N VAL A 499 -9.11 5.74 -8.00
CA VAL A 499 -9.17 6.37 -9.33
C VAL A 499 -10.43 7.22 -9.34
N GLU A 500 -10.31 8.54 -9.59
CA GLU A 500 -11.41 9.51 -9.51
C GLU A 500 -12.72 8.79 -9.77
N LYS A 501 -13.44 8.43 -8.69
CA LYS A 501 -14.70 7.73 -8.86
C LYS A 501 -15.51 8.68 -9.72
N HIS A 502 -16.02 8.20 -10.84
CA HIS A 502 -17.17 8.83 -11.45
C HIS A 502 -18.26 8.77 -10.38
N ILE A 503 -18.31 9.80 -9.53
CA ILE A 503 -19.23 9.88 -8.42
C ILE A 503 -20.57 10.22 -9.07
N GLU A 504 -21.34 9.17 -9.32
CA GLU A 504 -22.63 9.25 -9.98
C GLU A 504 -23.55 10.19 -9.20
N THR A 505 -24.09 11.21 -9.86
CA THR A 505 -25.08 12.12 -9.27
C THR A 505 -26.31 11.34 -8.83
N TYR A 506 -26.83 11.65 -7.65
CA TYR A 506 -27.99 10.99 -7.08
C TYR A 506 -28.90 12.02 -6.42
N THR A 507 -30.06 12.26 -7.02
CA THR A 507 -31.00 13.33 -6.64
C THR A 507 -32.24 12.78 -5.95
N LYS A 508 -33.07 13.68 -5.40
CA LYS A 508 -34.41 13.36 -4.89
C LYS A 508 -35.25 12.65 -5.94
N ASP A 509 -35.25 13.11 -7.19
CA ASP A 509 -36.05 12.49 -8.26
C ASP A 509 -35.62 11.06 -8.53
N LYS A 510 -34.29 10.82 -8.54
CA LYS A 510 -33.74 9.47 -8.69
C LYS A 510 -34.11 8.57 -7.52
N PHE A 511 -34.06 9.10 -6.29
CA PHE A 511 -34.55 8.39 -5.11
C PHE A 511 -36.01 7.98 -5.28
N LEU A 512 -36.91 8.90 -5.63
CA LEU A 512 -38.35 8.64 -5.77
C LEU A 512 -38.68 7.70 -6.94
N SER A 513 -37.76 7.57 -7.91
CA SER A 513 -37.90 6.60 -9.01
C SER A 513 -37.51 5.16 -8.64
N GLU A 514 -36.59 5.00 -7.66
CA GLU A 514 -36.07 3.68 -7.26
C GLU A 514 -36.71 3.18 -5.95
N VAL A 515 -37.08 4.10 -5.06
CA VAL A 515 -37.64 3.80 -3.75
C VAL A 515 -39.13 4.04 -3.81
N PHE A 516 -39.92 2.98 -3.54
CA PHE A 516 -41.37 3.03 -3.50
C PHE A 516 -41.89 3.75 -2.24
N MET A 517 -41.64 5.06 -2.21
CA MET A 517 -42.00 6.01 -1.17
C MET A 517 -42.58 7.27 -1.84
N ASP A 518 -43.59 7.86 -1.22
CA ASP A 518 -44.17 9.12 -1.67
C ASP A 518 -43.28 10.32 -1.33
N GLU A 519 -43.45 11.41 -2.08
CA GLU A 519 -42.67 12.63 -1.93
C GLU A 519 -42.81 13.25 -0.53
N SER A 520 -44.03 13.28 0.03
CA SER A 520 -44.28 13.78 1.38
C SER A 520 -43.56 12.99 2.45
N SER A 521 -43.51 11.67 2.34
CA SER A 521 -42.73 10.80 3.22
C SER A 521 -41.24 11.05 3.11
N TYR A 522 -40.71 11.21 1.88
CA TYR A 522 -39.30 11.55 1.67
C TYR A 522 -38.95 12.88 2.34
N ASP A 523 -39.74 13.94 2.09
CA ASP A 523 -39.50 15.26 2.64
C ASP A 523 -39.59 15.26 4.16
N SER A 524 -40.54 14.51 4.72
CA SER A 524 -40.65 14.30 6.16
C SER A 524 -39.42 13.60 6.73
N LEU A 525 -38.94 12.55 6.07
CA LEU A 525 -37.78 11.78 6.50
C LEU A 525 -36.47 12.61 6.45
N VAL A 526 -36.28 13.39 5.39
CA VAL A 526 -35.17 14.35 5.27
C VAL A 526 -35.27 15.43 6.36
N ALA A 527 -36.46 15.96 6.63
CA ALA A 527 -36.66 16.95 7.68
C ALA A 527 -36.33 16.39 9.08
N LEU A 528 -36.75 15.15 9.38
CA LEU A 528 -36.42 14.47 10.63
C LEU A 528 -34.91 14.26 10.78
N LEU A 529 -34.21 13.85 9.73
CA LEU A 529 -32.76 13.71 9.75
C LEU A 529 -32.04 15.06 9.92
N ASN A 530 -32.49 16.12 9.25
CA ASN A 530 -31.90 17.43 9.41
C ASN A 530 -32.09 17.98 10.84
N LEU A 531 -33.26 17.74 11.44
CA LEU A 531 -33.61 18.21 12.78
C LEU A 531 -32.91 17.42 13.89
N LYS A 532 -33.02 16.09 13.87
CA LYS A 532 -32.56 15.20 14.95
C LYS A 532 -31.21 14.57 14.70
N LYS A 533 -30.71 14.58 13.45
CA LYS A 533 -29.50 13.90 12.98
C LYS A 533 -29.50 12.37 13.14
N ASN A 534 -30.49 11.80 13.81
CA ASN A 534 -30.66 10.36 13.97
C ASN A 534 -32.10 9.95 13.70
N VAL A 535 -32.29 8.96 12.83
CA VAL A 535 -33.59 8.36 12.52
C VAL A 535 -33.49 6.84 12.61
N ILE A 536 -34.55 6.19 13.07
CA ILE A 536 -34.75 4.75 12.95
C ILE A 536 -35.88 4.51 11.94
N LEU A 537 -35.55 3.79 10.86
CA LEU A 537 -36.52 3.23 9.93
C LEU A 537 -37.06 1.94 10.52
N GLN A 538 -38.34 1.93 10.86
CA GLN A 538 -39.01 0.74 11.39
C GLN A 538 -40.13 0.31 10.46
N GLY A 539 -40.40 -0.98 10.38
CA GLY A 539 -41.53 -1.49 9.62
C GLY A 539 -41.40 -2.98 9.36
N ALA A 540 -42.39 -3.51 8.65
CA ALA A 540 -42.45 -4.93 8.32
C ALA A 540 -41.25 -5.39 7.47
N PRO A 541 -40.92 -6.69 7.46
CA PRO A 541 -39.88 -7.21 6.58
C PRO A 541 -40.24 -6.96 5.11
N GLY A 542 -39.23 -6.70 4.28
CA GLY A 542 -39.42 -6.51 2.84
C GLY A 542 -40.03 -5.17 2.39
N VAL A 543 -40.14 -4.17 3.27
CA VAL A 543 -40.55 -2.79 2.88
C VAL A 543 -39.40 -1.93 2.35
N GLY A 544 -38.22 -2.51 2.12
CA GLY A 544 -37.08 -1.81 1.52
C GLY A 544 -36.29 -0.88 2.45
N LYS A 545 -36.28 -1.11 3.77
CA LYS A 545 -35.56 -0.28 4.76
C LYS A 545 -34.07 -0.09 4.42
N THR A 546 -33.35 -1.20 4.23
CA THR A 546 -31.91 -1.21 3.88
C THR A 546 -31.64 -0.47 2.57
N PHE A 547 -32.47 -0.71 1.56
CA PHE A 547 -32.39 -0.02 0.28
C PHE A 547 -32.61 1.49 0.44
N THR A 548 -33.65 1.87 1.18
CA THR A 548 -34.04 3.26 1.45
C THR A 548 -32.97 4.02 2.21
N ALA A 549 -32.38 3.45 3.27
CA ALA A 549 -31.37 4.12 4.09
C ALA A 549 -30.16 4.57 3.24
N LYS A 550 -29.64 3.68 2.40
CA LYS A 550 -28.47 3.97 1.55
C LYS A 550 -28.81 5.00 0.47
N ARG A 551 -29.96 4.87 -0.18
CA ARG A 551 -30.40 5.83 -1.22
C ARG A 551 -30.73 7.20 -0.65
N LEU A 552 -31.30 7.26 0.55
CA LEU A 552 -31.57 8.50 1.25
C LEU A 552 -30.27 9.26 1.52
N ALA A 553 -29.25 8.59 2.06
CA ALA A 553 -27.93 9.16 2.28
C ALA A 553 -27.35 9.76 0.98
N TYR A 554 -27.37 9.00 -0.12
CA TYR A 554 -26.90 9.50 -1.42
C TYR A 554 -27.69 10.71 -1.93
N SER A 555 -29.02 10.69 -1.78
CA SER A 555 -29.87 11.81 -2.21
C SER A 555 -29.55 13.10 -1.44
N MET A 556 -29.28 12.99 -0.14
CA MET A 556 -28.90 14.13 0.71
C MET A 556 -27.46 14.61 0.49
N LEU A 557 -26.60 13.76 -0.08
CA LEU A 557 -25.26 14.08 -0.57
C LEU A 557 -25.27 14.64 -2.00
N GLY A 558 -26.34 14.42 -2.75
CA GLY A 558 -26.45 14.72 -4.18
C GLY A 558 -25.70 13.74 -5.08
N ARG A 559 -25.12 12.67 -4.50
CA ARG A 559 -24.22 11.75 -5.20
C ARG A 559 -24.02 10.42 -4.49
N LYS A 560 -23.65 9.38 -5.24
CA LYS A 560 -23.26 8.07 -4.70
C LYS A 560 -21.81 8.10 -4.22
N ASP A 561 -21.63 8.43 -2.94
CA ASP A 561 -20.31 8.47 -2.32
C ASP A 561 -20.22 7.45 -1.16
N GLU A 562 -19.63 6.30 -1.45
CA GLU A 562 -19.36 5.25 -0.45
C GLU A 562 -18.36 5.68 0.63
N GLU A 563 -17.60 6.76 0.43
CA GLU A 563 -16.69 7.24 1.47
C GLU A 563 -17.41 8.05 2.54
N GLN A 564 -18.53 8.68 2.19
CA GLN A 564 -19.33 9.48 3.13
C GLN A 564 -20.44 8.66 3.77
N VAL A 565 -20.59 7.38 3.40
CA VAL A 565 -21.62 6.47 3.91
C VAL A 565 -20.97 5.20 4.44
N GLU A 566 -21.04 4.97 5.74
CA GLU A 566 -20.58 3.73 6.39
C GLU A 566 -21.80 2.91 6.80
N MET A 567 -21.78 1.60 6.61
CA MET A 567 -22.90 0.72 6.98
C MET A 567 -22.40 -0.48 7.79
N VAL A 568 -23.02 -0.71 8.94
CA VAL A 568 -22.76 -1.85 9.81
C VAL A 568 -24.06 -2.56 10.14
N GLN A 569 -23.99 -3.84 10.51
CA GLN A 569 -25.13 -4.60 11.02
C GLN A 569 -24.86 -4.97 12.47
N PHE A 570 -25.82 -4.69 13.37
CA PHE A 570 -25.72 -5.09 14.76
C PHE A 570 -26.18 -6.52 14.97
N HIS A 571 -25.52 -7.19 15.90
CA HIS A 571 -25.83 -8.54 16.36
C HIS A 571 -25.57 -8.62 17.87
N GLN A 572 -26.03 -9.70 18.53
CA GLN A 572 -25.98 -9.83 19.99
C GLN A 572 -24.56 -9.70 20.57
N ASN A 573 -23.54 -10.15 19.82
CA ASN A 573 -22.14 -10.08 20.23
C ASN A 573 -21.43 -8.77 19.84
N PHE A 574 -22.13 -7.80 19.24
CA PHE A 574 -21.53 -6.54 18.82
C PHE A 574 -21.33 -5.65 20.05
N SER A 575 -20.12 -5.14 20.24
CA SER A 575 -19.67 -4.58 21.51
C SER A 575 -19.20 -3.13 21.40
N TYR A 576 -18.96 -2.48 22.54
CA TYR A 576 -18.34 -1.15 22.57
C TYR A 576 -16.93 -1.19 21.97
N GLU A 577 -16.22 -2.28 22.22
CA GLU A 577 -14.84 -2.52 21.82
C GLU A 577 -14.68 -2.60 20.30
N ASP A 578 -15.72 -3.03 19.58
CA ASP A 578 -15.76 -3.05 18.11
C ASP A 578 -16.24 -1.71 17.53
N PHE A 579 -17.09 -1.00 18.27
CA PHE A 579 -17.74 0.22 17.78
C PHE A 579 -16.90 1.47 18.00
N ILE A 580 -16.37 1.65 19.22
CA ILE A 580 -15.67 2.85 19.65
C ILE A 580 -14.18 2.57 19.81
N MET A 581 -13.79 1.70 20.75
CA MET A 581 -12.39 1.39 21.01
C MET A 581 -12.27 0.21 21.98
N GLY A 582 -11.30 -0.68 21.76
CA GLY A 582 -11.08 -1.81 22.66
C GLY A 582 -9.71 -2.46 22.51
N TYR A 583 -9.29 -3.18 23.55
CA TYR A 583 -8.06 -3.96 23.53
C TYR A 583 -8.24 -5.22 22.69
N LYS A 584 -7.39 -5.39 21.66
CA LYS A 584 -7.35 -6.58 20.82
C LYS A 584 -6.02 -7.31 21.03
N PRO A 585 -6.02 -8.66 21.03
CA PRO A 585 -4.81 -9.42 21.25
C PRO A 585 -3.80 -9.21 20.11
N THR A 586 -2.51 -9.23 20.44
CA THR A 586 -1.40 -9.17 19.49
C THR A 586 -0.75 -10.55 19.34
N GLU A 587 -0.20 -10.83 18.16
CA GLU A 587 0.49 -12.10 17.85
C GLU A 587 1.69 -12.38 18.76
N GLU A 588 2.36 -11.34 19.24
CA GLU A 588 3.52 -11.45 20.16
C GLU A 588 3.12 -11.78 21.61
N GLY A 589 1.84 -12.02 21.90
CA GLY A 589 1.34 -12.25 23.26
C GLY A 589 1.22 -10.93 24.04
N GLY A 590 0.07 -10.27 23.90
CA GLY A 590 -0.21 -8.98 24.52
C GLY A 590 -1.53 -8.39 24.02
N PHE A 591 -1.84 -7.16 24.44
CA PHE A 591 -3.04 -6.44 23.99
C PHE A 591 -2.66 -5.06 23.45
N VAL A 592 -3.26 -4.68 22.33
CA VAL A 592 -3.16 -3.34 21.76
C VAL A 592 -4.54 -2.70 21.70
N LEU A 593 -4.64 -1.45 22.15
CA LEU A 593 -5.86 -0.68 22.05
C LEU A 593 -6.08 -0.29 20.60
N LYS A 594 -7.21 -0.69 20.01
CA LYS A 594 -7.57 -0.35 18.62
C LYS A 594 -8.85 0.48 18.57
N PRO A 595 -8.90 1.55 17.75
CA PRO A 595 -10.14 2.28 17.51
C PRO A 595 -11.14 1.41 16.73
N GLY A 596 -12.41 1.58 17.07
CA GLY A 596 -13.55 0.94 16.43
C GLY A 596 -14.07 1.71 15.23
N ILE A 597 -15.06 1.12 14.55
CA ILE A 597 -15.57 1.63 13.27
C ILE A 597 -16.19 3.02 13.37
N PHE A 598 -16.96 3.30 14.42
CA PHE A 598 -17.62 4.59 14.62
C PHE A 598 -16.64 5.67 15.07
N TYR A 599 -15.62 5.31 15.86
CA TYR A 599 -14.53 6.22 16.22
C TYR A 599 -13.80 6.74 14.97
N ASN A 600 -13.38 5.82 14.09
CA ASN A 600 -12.69 6.16 12.85
C ASN A 600 -13.58 7.02 11.93
N PHE A 601 -14.86 6.67 11.84
CA PHE A 601 -15.84 7.44 11.08
C PHE A 601 -16.01 8.87 11.62
N CYS A 602 -16.05 9.04 12.94
CA CYS A 602 -16.10 10.36 13.58
C CYS A 602 -14.85 11.18 13.31
N LYS A 603 -13.65 10.59 13.39
CA LYS A 603 -12.41 11.29 13.05
C LYS A 603 -12.41 11.76 11.59
N LYS A 604 -12.85 10.90 10.67
CA LYS A 604 -12.97 11.23 9.24
C LYS A 604 -13.94 12.40 8.98
N ALA A 605 -15.11 12.36 9.62
CA ALA A 605 -16.11 13.43 9.51
C ALA A 605 -15.62 14.74 10.11
N LYS A 606 -14.90 14.68 11.24
CA LYS A 606 -14.30 15.86 11.90
C LYS A 606 -13.29 16.57 11.01
N SER A 607 -12.50 15.84 10.23
CA SER A 607 -11.52 16.41 9.29
C SER A 607 -12.16 17.07 8.06
N ASN A 608 -13.47 16.90 7.85
CA ASN A 608 -14.21 17.43 6.70
C ASN A 608 -15.55 18.06 7.14
N PRO A 609 -15.52 19.14 7.94
CA PRO A 609 -16.72 19.68 8.61
C PRO A 609 -17.82 20.13 7.63
N ASP A 610 -17.46 20.62 6.44
CA ASP A 610 -18.41 21.10 5.42
C ASP A 610 -19.15 19.98 4.69
N LYS A 611 -18.73 18.72 4.88
CA LYS A 611 -19.29 17.56 4.20
C LYS A 611 -20.18 16.77 5.14
N LYS A 612 -21.35 16.31 4.66
CA LYS A 612 -22.23 15.41 5.43
C LYS A 612 -21.68 13.98 5.43
N TYR A 613 -21.87 13.26 6.52
CA TYR A 613 -21.47 11.86 6.67
C TYR A 613 -22.62 11.04 7.24
N PHE A 614 -22.91 9.87 6.67
CA PHE A 614 -24.01 9.01 7.07
C PHE A 614 -23.50 7.69 7.63
N PHE A 615 -23.95 7.34 8.83
CA PHE A 615 -23.64 6.08 9.48
C PHE A 615 -24.92 5.26 9.59
N ILE A 616 -24.97 4.15 8.86
CA ILE A 616 -26.15 3.29 8.73
C ILE A 616 -25.96 2.07 9.63
N ILE A 617 -26.96 1.78 10.46
CA ILE A 617 -26.96 0.65 11.39
C ILE A 617 -28.14 -0.26 11.05
N ASP A 618 -27.84 -1.38 10.40
CA ASP A 618 -28.82 -2.43 10.16
C ASP A 618 -29.06 -3.26 11.42
N GLU A 619 -30.29 -3.76 11.56
CA GLU A 619 -30.73 -4.54 12.72
C GLU A 619 -30.37 -3.90 14.07
N ILE A 620 -30.59 -2.59 14.20
CA ILE A 620 -30.13 -1.75 15.33
C ILE A 620 -30.61 -2.27 16.70
N ASN A 621 -31.74 -2.97 16.73
CA ASN A 621 -32.35 -3.55 17.93
C ASN A 621 -31.83 -4.96 18.29
N ARG A 622 -30.96 -5.58 17.48
CA ARG A 622 -30.28 -6.85 17.82
C ARG A 622 -29.08 -6.66 18.75
N GLY A 623 -28.57 -5.43 18.88
CA GLY A 623 -27.49 -5.07 19.80
C GLY A 623 -27.98 -4.35 21.05
N ASN A 624 -27.22 -4.45 22.15
CA ASN A 624 -27.46 -3.61 23.32
C ASN A 624 -26.92 -2.19 23.06
N LEU A 625 -27.79 -1.33 22.51
CA LEU A 625 -27.42 0.02 22.10
C LEU A 625 -26.78 0.87 23.21
N SER A 626 -27.30 0.80 24.43
CA SER A 626 -26.74 1.55 25.57
C SER A 626 -25.32 1.10 25.87
N LYS A 627 -25.03 -0.19 25.77
CA LYS A 627 -23.69 -0.75 25.97
C LYS A 627 -22.76 -0.42 24.79
N ILE A 628 -23.25 -0.53 23.56
CA ILE A 628 -22.46 -0.31 22.33
C ILE A 628 -22.03 1.16 22.20
N PHE A 629 -22.95 2.11 22.42
CA PHE A 629 -22.62 3.53 22.34
C PHE A 629 -21.86 4.04 23.57
N GLY A 630 -22.00 3.36 24.73
CA GLY A 630 -21.32 3.72 25.97
C GLY A 630 -21.48 5.19 26.31
N GLU A 631 -20.36 5.87 26.55
CA GLU A 631 -20.29 7.30 26.86
C GLU A 631 -20.75 8.21 25.69
N LEU A 632 -20.70 7.73 24.44
CA LEU A 632 -21.14 8.52 23.27
C LEU A 632 -22.65 8.61 23.15
N LEU A 633 -23.41 7.84 23.94
CA LEU A 633 -24.86 7.84 23.88
C LEU A 633 -25.46 9.23 24.06
N MET A 634 -24.85 10.09 24.87
CA MET A 634 -25.27 11.49 24.97
C MET A 634 -24.93 12.29 23.70
N LEU A 635 -23.74 12.09 23.15
CA LEU A 635 -23.20 12.90 22.05
C LEU A 635 -23.88 12.67 20.70
N ILE A 636 -24.59 11.55 20.50
CA ILE A 636 -25.36 11.36 19.26
C ILE A 636 -26.54 12.34 19.14
N GLU A 637 -27.02 12.88 20.25
CA GLU A 637 -28.11 13.87 20.27
C GLU A 637 -27.65 15.20 19.64
N ASN A 638 -28.45 15.76 18.71
CA ASN A 638 -28.06 16.93 17.92
C ASN A 638 -27.47 18.08 18.77
N GLY A 639 -28.12 18.46 19.88
CA GLY A 639 -27.66 19.56 20.75
C GLY A 639 -26.42 19.26 21.62
N TYR A 640 -25.88 18.04 21.55
CA TYR A 640 -24.67 17.62 22.28
C TYR A 640 -23.50 17.28 21.36
N ARG A 641 -23.70 17.27 20.05
CA ARG A 641 -22.61 17.09 19.08
C ARG A 641 -21.63 18.25 19.15
N GLY A 642 -20.37 17.97 18.82
CA GLY A 642 -19.26 18.92 18.98
C GLY A 642 -18.78 19.13 20.43
N LYS A 643 -19.51 18.64 21.45
CA LYS A 643 -19.04 18.65 22.85
C LYS A 643 -18.07 17.51 23.09
N ASN A 644 -17.03 17.77 23.88
CA ASN A 644 -16.03 16.77 24.24
C ASN A 644 -16.47 15.98 25.47
N ILE A 645 -16.15 14.69 25.46
CA ILE A 645 -16.15 13.82 26.64
C ILE A 645 -14.82 13.07 26.68
N LYS A 646 -14.45 12.57 27.86
CA LYS A 646 -13.27 11.71 27.99
C LYS A 646 -13.63 10.26 27.71
N LEU A 647 -12.89 9.61 26.82
CA LEU A 647 -13.05 8.18 26.56
C LEU A 647 -12.54 7.35 27.75
N ALA A 648 -13.25 6.26 28.07
CA ALA A 648 -12.92 5.45 29.25
C ALA A 648 -11.52 4.80 29.16
N TYR A 649 -11.12 4.36 27.96
CA TYR A 649 -9.84 3.66 27.77
C TYR A 649 -8.62 4.57 27.78
N THR A 650 -8.70 5.75 27.15
CA THR A 650 -7.53 6.63 26.97
C THR A 650 -7.55 7.88 27.86
N GLY A 651 -8.73 8.32 28.29
CA GLY A 651 -8.91 9.61 28.95
C GLY A 651 -8.86 10.81 28.00
N ASP A 652 -8.70 10.58 26.69
CA ASP A 652 -8.63 11.62 25.67
C ASP A 652 -10.01 12.23 25.40
N ASP A 653 -10.01 13.50 25.00
CA ASP A 653 -11.20 14.18 24.54
C ASP A 653 -11.67 13.65 23.19
N PHE A 654 -12.93 13.23 23.14
CA PHE A 654 -13.61 12.76 21.95
C PHE A 654 -14.97 13.43 21.79
N THR A 655 -15.39 13.61 20.55
CA THR A 655 -16.69 14.19 20.21
C THR A 655 -17.29 13.51 19.00
N VAL A 656 -18.63 13.49 18.93
CA VAL A 656 -19.39 13.14 17.72
C VAL A 656 -19.59 14.42 16.91
N PRO A 657 -19.05 14.52 15.67
CA PRO A 657 -19.21 15.71 14.82
C PRO A 657 -20.66 16.04 14.44
N GLU A 658 -20.93 17.33 14.25
CA GLU A 658 -22.25 17.86 13.87
C GLU A 658 -22.71 17.44 12.46
N ASN A 659 -21.75 17.13 11.60
CA ASN A 659 -21.95 16.75 10.20
C ASN A 659 -22.25 15.25 9.99
N ILE A 660 -22.33 14.45 11.05
CA ILE A 660 -22.75 13.04 10.98
C ILE A 660 -24.29 12.93 10.93
N TYR A 661 -24.83 11.86 10.36
CA TYR A 661 -26.23 11.50 10.38
C TYR A 661 -26.32 10.00 10.64
N ILE A 662 -27.11 9.55 11.61
CA ILE A 662 -27.25 8.13 11.94
C ILE A 662 -28.60 7.63 11.44
N ILE A 663 -28.60 6.56 10.66
CA ILE A 663 -29.82 5.90 10.17
C ILE A 663 -29.82 4.46 10.69
N GLY A 664 -30.66 4.20 11.69
CA GLY A 664 -30.91 2.85 12.20
C GLY A 664 -32.04 2.17 11.45
N MET A 665 -32.04 0.84 11.41
CA MET A 665 -33.10 0.04 10.81
C MET A 665 -33.51 -1.08 11.75
N MET A 666 -34.81 -1.30 11.90
CA MET A 666 -35.34 -2.39 12.72
C MET A 666 -36.59 -3.01 12.09
N ASN A 667 -36.72 -4.32 12.24
CA ASN A 667 -37.96 -5.03 11.95
C ASN A 667 -38.91 -4.92 13.14
N THR A 668 -40.17 -4.61 12.87
CA THR A 668 -41.21 -4.48 13.91
C THR A 668 -41.83 -5.82 14.31
N ALA A 669 -41.72 -6.84 13.46
CA ALA A 669 -42.28 -8.17 13.69
C ALA A 669 -41.46 -9.01 14.68
N ASP A 670 -40.17 -8.70 14.86
CA ASP A 670 -39.26 -9.46 15.70
C ASP A 670 -39.53 -9.19 17.20
N ARG A 671 -40.25 -10.12 17.85
CA ARG A 671 -40.60 -10.06 19.28
C ARG A 671 -39.45 -10.46 20.23
N SER A 672 -38.37 -11.03 19.71
CA SER A 672 -37.21 -11.54 20.47
C SER A 672 -36.16 -10.47 20.78
N LEU A 673 -36.40 -9.22 20.40
CA LEU A 673 -35.40 -8.15 20.41
C LEU A 673 -35.44 -7.31 21.69
N ALA A 674 -34.28 -6.78 22.06
CA ALA A 674 -34.16 -5.93 23.23
C ALA A 674 -35.04 -4.68 23.03
N MET A 675 -35.91 -4.38 24.01
CA MET A 675 -36.70 -3.16 23.99
C MET A 675 -35.75 -1.95 23.96
N ILE A 676 -35.94 -1.06 22.97
CA ILE A 676 -35.18 0.19 22.91
C ILE A 676 -35.59 1.03 24.12
N ASP A 677 -34.62 1.28 25.00
CA ASP A 677 -34.82 2.09 26.20
C ASP A 677 -35.31 3.51 25.85
N TYR A 678 -36.14 4.10 26.72
CA TYR A 678 -36.69 5.45 26.58
C TYR A 678 -35.61 6.51 26.39
N ALA A 679 -34.44 6.33 27.02
CA ALA A 679 -33.29 7.20 26.83
C ALA A 679 -32.86 7.24 25.35
N LEU A 680 -32.72 6.08 24.71
CA LEU A 680 -32.40 5.97 23.29
C LEU A 680 -33.54 6.50 22.42
N ARG A 681 -34.78 6.16 22.78
CA ARG A 681 -35.97 6.59 22.03
C ARG A 681 -36.06 8.11 21.86
N ARG A 682 -35.58 8.89 22.84
CA ARG A 682 -35.55 10.37 22.77
C ARG A 682 -34.56 10.91 21.73
N ARG A 683 -33.50 10.16 21.43
CA ARG A 683 -32.34 10.58 20.60
C ARG A 683 -32.52 10.28 19.11
N PHE A 684 -33.44 9.39 18.77
CA PHE A 684 -33.84 9.05 17.41
C PHE A 684 -35.26 9.53 17.11
N SER A 685 -35.52 9.94 15.87
CA SER A 685 -36.90 9.97 15.38
C SER A 685 -37.25 8.61 14.79
N PHE A 686 -38.45 8.12 15.04
CA PHE A 686 -38.91 6.84 14.51
C PHE A 686 -39.76 7.11 13.28
N PHE A 687 -39.37 6.55 12.15
CA PHE A 687 -40.07 6.68 10.89
C PHE A 687 -40.61 5.30 10.48
N GLU A 688 -41.93 5.19 10.38
CA GLU A 688 -42.59 3.96 9.99
C GLU A 688 -42.64 3.83 8.46
N MET A 689 -42.00 2.78 7.95
CA MET A 689 -42.05 2.38 6.55
C MET A 689 -43.17 1.39 6.32
N LYS A 690 -44.12 1.77 5.47
CA LYS A 690 -45.26 0.94 5.06
C LYS A 690 -44.96 0.19 3.74
N PRO A 691 -45.65 -0.92 3.44
CA PRO A 691 -45.60 -1.53 2.12
C PRO A 691 -45.96 -0.52 1.02
N GLY A 692 -45.15 -0.45 -0.03
CA GLY A 692 -45.19 0.59 -1.05
C GLY A 692 -46.12 0.30 -2.22
N PHE A 693 -46.99 -0.71 -2.13
CA PHE A 693 -47.87 -1.15 -3.24
C PHE A 693 -48.76 -0.02 -3.80
N SER A 694 -49.18 0.91 -2.94
CA SER A 694 -50.03 2.05 -3.31
C SER A 694 -49.24 3.28 -3.80
N THR A 695 -47.91 3.25 -3.79
CA THR A 695 -47.10 4.40 -4.22
C THR A 695 -47.09 4.54 -5.74
N ASN A 696 -47.00 5.78 -6.23
CA ASN A 696 -46.94 6.06 -7.67
C ASN A 696 -45.78 5.31 -8.36
N GLY A 697 -44.63 5.20 -7.69
CA GLY A 697 -43.47 4.46 -8.20
C GLY A 697 -43.77 2.98 -8.38
N PHE A 698 -44.39 2.32 -7.39
CA PHE A 698 -44.74 0.91 -7.49
C PHE A 698 -45.84 0.66 -8.53
N ARG A 699 -46.87 1.52 -8.57
CA ARG A 699 -47.95 1.42 -9.56
C ARG A 699 -47.44 1.57 -10.99
N LYS A 700 -46.46 2.45 -11.20
CA LYS A 700 -45.78 2.57 -12.49
C LYS A 700 -44.97 1.31 -12.83
N TYR A 701 -44.15 0.83 -11.89
CA TYR A 701 -43.41 -0.44 -12.06
C TYR A 701 -44.33 -1.62 -12.41
N GLN A 702 -45.46 -1.73 -11.70
CA GLN A 702 -46.48 -2.74 -11.93
C GLN A 702 -47.07 -2.61 -13.35
N SER A 703 -47.43 -1.39 -13.77
CA SER A 703 -48.01 -1.13 -15.09
C SER A 703 -47.03 -1.43 -16.24
N ASP A 704 -45.74 -1.11 -16.05
CA ASP A 704 -44.67 -1.31 -17.04
C ASP A 704 -44.39 -2.81 -17.32
N LEU A 705 -44.81 -3.71 -16.43
CA LEU A 705 -44.67 -5.16 -16.59
C LEU A 705 -45.75 -5.80 -17.48
N HIS A 706 -46.86 -5.09 -17.72
CA HIS A 706 -47.97 -5.52 -18.59
C HIS A 706 -48.47 -6.96 -18.32
N ASN A 707 -48.70 -7.32 -17.06
CA ASN A 707 -49.09 -8.68 -16.68
C ASN A 707 -50.33 -8.72 -15.77
N GLU A 708 -51.48 -9.12 -16.32
CA GLU A 708 -52.76 -9.17 -15.59
C GLU A 708 -52.75 -10.13 -14.39
N THR A 709 -52.05 -11.25 -14.49
CA THR A 709 -51.94 -12.22 -13.38
C THR A 709 -51.19 -11.61 -12.20
N PHE A 710 -50.08 -10.93 -12.48
CA PHE A 710 -49.31 -10.19 -11.49
C PHE A 710 -50.17 -9.11 -10.85
N ASP A 711 -50.94 -8.35 -11.64
CA ASP A 711 -51.81 -7.31 -11.11
C ASP A 711 -52.85 -7.84 -10.13
N LYS A 712 -53.49 -8.96 -10.47
CA LYS A 712 -54.44 -9.65 -9.57
C LYS A 712 -53.76 -10.16 -8.30
N VAL A 713 -52.54 -10.70 -8.41
CA VAL A 713 -51.78 -11.15 -7.23
C VAL A 713 -51.42 -9.97 -6.33
N ILE A 714 -50.97 -8.84 -6.87
CA ILE A 714 -50.70 -7.64 -6.08
C ILE A 714 -51.96 -7.14 -5.37
N GLU A 715 -53.10 -7.09 -6.05
CA GLU A 715 -54.38 -6.71 -5.42
C GLU A 715 -54.74 -7.65 -4.27
N ALA A 716 -54.54 -8.96 -4.45
CA ALA A 716 -54.76 -9.95 -3.40
C ALA A 716 -53.82 -9.74 -2.20
N ILE A 717 -52.55 -9.41 -2.43
CA ILE A 717 -51.57 -9.08 -1.38
C ILE A 717 -51.95 -7.79 -0.65
N GLU A 718 -52.43 -6.76 -1.35
CA GLU A 718 -52.91 -5.52 -0.72
C GLU A 718 -54.12 -5.78 0.19
N ASN A 719 -55.05 -6.64 -0.23
CA ASN A 719 -56.19 -7.04 0.59
C ASN A 719 -55.77 -7.92 1.78
N LEU A 720 -54.83 -8.85 1.57
CA LEU A 720 -54.25 -9.66 2.63
C LEU A 720 -53.55 -8.78 3.68
N ASN A 721 -52.83 -7.74 3.26
CA ASN A 721 -52.23 -6.78 4.19
C ASN A 721 -53.26 -6.05 5.05
N LYS A 722 -54.48 -5.79 4.55
CA LYS A 722 -55.57 -5.26 5.39
C LYS A 722 -56.00 -6.29 6.44
N VAL A 723 -56.08 -7.57 6.07
CA VAL A 723 -56.42 -8.66 7.01
C VAL A 723 -55.35 -8.78 8.10
N ILE A 724 -54.06 -8.79 7.72
CA ILE A 724 -52.94 -8.87 8.67
C ILE A 724 -52.91 -7.67 9.60
N ALA A 725 -53.12 -6.46 9.07
CA ALA A 725 -53.06 -5.22 9.86
C ALA A 725 -54.16 -5.13 10.93
N HIS A 726 -55.33 -5.74 10.70
CA HIS A 726 -56.46 -5.77 11.64
C HIS A 726 -56.52 -7.06 12.48
N ASP A 727 -55.54 -7.94 12.35
CA ASP A 727 -55.46 -9.16 13.16
C ASP A 727 -54.94 -8.82 14.56
N ASP A 728 -55.69 -9.24 15.59
CA ASP A 728 -55.38 -8.97 17.00
C ASP A 728 -54.01 -9.52 17.43
N ALA A 729 -53.53 -10.58 16.78
CA ALA A 729 -52.27 -11.22 17.12
C ALA A 729 -51.07 -10.71 16.30
N LEU A 730 -51.28 -10.02 15.17
CA LEU A 730 -50.19 -9.59 14.26
C LEU A 730 -50.03 -8.06 14.23
N GLY A 731 -51.01 -7.35 13.67
CA GLY A 731 -50.97 -5.92 13.41
C GLY A 731 -50.09 -5.50 12.22
N ALA A 732 -50.01 -4.18 11.98
CA ALA A 732 -49.37 -3.59 10.78
C ALA A 732 -47.87 -3.92 10.62
N GLY A 733 -47.18 -4.28 11.71
CA GLY A 733 -45.76 -4.65 11.68
C GLY A 733 -45.45 -5.97 10.99
N PHE A 734 -46.48 -6.78 10.67
CA PHE A 734 -46.40 -8.07 10.00
C PHE A 734 -46.90 -8.01 8.54
N CYS A 735 -47.27 -6.83 8.02
CA CYS A 735 -47.69 -6.72 6.63
C CYS A 735 -46.59 -7.20 5.67
N ILE A 736 -46.98 -7.86 4.59
CA ILE A 736 -46.08 -8.33 3.54
C ILE A 736 -45.51 -7.12 2.81
N GLY A 737 -44.19 -7.04 2.75
CA GLY A 737 -43.47 -6.01 2.04
C GLY A 737 -43.51 -6.17 0.52
N HIS A 738 -43.25 -5.08 -0.20
CA HIS A 738 -43.26 -5.08 -1.66
C HIS A 738 -42.01 -5.73 -2.27
N SER A 739 -40.90 -5.87 -1.53
CA SER A 739 -39.62 -6.36 -2.06
C SER A 739 -39.69 -7.75 -2.67
N TYR A 740 -40.61 -8.61 -2.18
CA TYR A 740 -40.86 -9.95 -2.74
C TYR A 740 -41.30 -9.90 -4.21
N PHE A 741 -41.90 -8.78 -4.64
CA PHE A 741 -42.50 -8.61 -5.96
C PHE A 741 -41.72 -7.62 -6.86
N CYS A 742 -40.49 -7.28 -6.49
CA CYS A 742 -39.68 -6.26 -7.17
C CYS A 742 -38.58 -6.85 -8.06
N ASN A 743 -37.85 -5.97 -8.76
CA ASN A 743 -36.66 -6.27 -9.57
C ASN A 743 -36.89 -7.17 -10.79
N GLN A 744 -38.12 -7.20 -11.32
CA GLN A 744 -38.41 -7.91 -12.57
C GLN A 744 -38.48 -6.95 -13.76
N LYS A 745 -38.06 -7.42 -14.94
CA LYS A 745 -38.25 -6.71 -16.21
C LYS A 745 -39.44 -7.26 -17.01
N ALA A 746 -39.78 -8.51 -16.76
CA ALA A 746 -40.94 -9.19 -17.28
C ALA A 746 -41.34 -10.25 -16.26
N ILE A 747 -42.64 -10.55 -16.16
CA ILE A 747 -43.13 -11.56 -15.23
C ILE A 747 -43.09 -12.93 -15.88
N ASP A 748 -42.27 -13.80 -15.31
CA ASP A 748 -42.29 -15.23 -15.58
C ASP A 748 -43.30 -15.92 -14.64
N LYS A 749 -44.13 -16.81 -15.18
CA LYS A 749 -45.17 -17.52 -14.41
C LYS A 749 -44.53 -18.37 -13.30
N MET A 750 -43.44 -19.07 -13.63
CA MET A 750 -42.74 -19.91 -12.66
C MET A 750 -42.07 -19.07 -11.55
N TRP A 751 -41.51 -17.91 -11.88
CA TRP A 751 -41.03 -16.96 -10.86
C TRP A 751 -42.14 -16.54 -9.89
N LEU A 752 -43.30 -16.12 -10.41
CA LEU A 752 -44.42 -15.67 -9.57
C LEU A 752 -44.96 -16.82 -8.71
N GLU A 753 -45.09 -18.02 -9.28
CA GLU A 753 -45.43 -19.24 -8.54
C GLU A 753 -44.43 -19.52 -7.42
N ASN A 754 -43.13 -19.35 -7.68
CA ASN A 754 -42.09 -19.59 -6.69
C ASN A 754 -42.16 -18.58 -5.52
N VAL A 755 -42.36 -17.29 -5.81
CA VAL A 755 -42.54 -16.27 -4.76
C VAL A 755 -43.73 -16.64 -3.86
N ILE A 756 -44.86 -17.03 -4.45
CA ILE A 756 -46.04 -17.41 -3.66
C ILE A 756 -45.80 -18.71 -2.87
N ASN A 757 -45.22 -19.74 -3.49
CA ASN A 757 -45.06 -21.05 -2.89
C ASN A 757 -43.98 -21.12 -1.81
N TYR A 758 -42.89 -20.39 -1.99
CA TYR A 758 -41.68 -20.55 -1.17
C TYR A 758 -41.36 -19.35 -0.30
N ASP A 759 -41.90 -18.16 -0.57
CA ASP A 759 -41.71 -16.98 0.30
C ASP A 759 -43.00 -16.66 1.06
N ILE A 760 -44.11 -16.44 0.35
CA ILE A 760 -45.36 -15.96 0.97
C ILE A 760 -46.06 -17.08 1.75
N ALA A 761 -46.24 -18.26 1.15
CA ALA A 761 -46.98 -19.34 1.80
C ALA A 761 -46.34 -19.84 3.11
N PRO A 762 -45.01 -20.04 3.22
CA PRO A 762 -44.39 -20.38 4.49
C PRO A 762 -44.56 -19.28 5.54
N MET A 763 -44.40 -18.00 5.16
CA MET A 763 -44.59 -16.86 6.05
C MET A 763 -46.01 -16.81 6.63
N LEU A 764 -47.04 -17.06 5.82
CA LEU A 764 -48.42 -17.07 6.31
C LEU A 764 -48.72 -18.25 7.24
N LYS A 765 -48.04 -19.38 7.07
CA LYS A 765 -48.12 -20.51 8.02
C LYS A 765 -47.47 -20.16 9.35
N GLU A 766 -46.42 -19.35 9.36
CA GLU A 766 -45.81 -18.85 10.60
C GLU A 766 -46.69 -17.81 11.28
N TYR A 767 -47.29 -16.88 10.51
CA TYR A 767 -48.16 -15.84 11.05
C TYR A 767 -49.40 -16.40 11.74
N TRP A 768 -50.04 -17.40 11.13
CA TRP A 768 -51.17 -18.10 11.70
C TRP A 768 -50.81 -19.56 12.03
N PHE A 769 -49.72 -19.74 12.77
CA PHE A 769 -49.30 -21.07 13.24
C PHE A 769 -50.41 -21.74 14.08
N ASP A 770 -51.10 -20.95 14.91
CA ASP A 770 -52.20 -21.40 15.75
C ASP A 770 -53.56 -21.47 15.00
N ASP A 771 -53.63 -20.96 13.75
CA ASP A 771 -54.82 -21.05 12.89
C ASP A 771 -54.45 -21.57 11.46
N PRO A 772 -54.21 -22.89 11.32
CA PRO A 772 -53.87 -23.50 10.03
C PRO A 772 -54.96 -23.38 8.96
N GLN A 773 -56.23 -23.20 9.36
CA GLN A 773 -57.33 -23.04 8.41
C GLN A 773 -57.29 -21.65 7.77
N LYS A 774 -57.08 -20.60 8.57
CA LYS A 774 -56.95 -19.23 8.07
C LYS A 774 -55.72 -19.08 7.17
N SER A 775 -54.56 -19.61 7.57
CA SER A 775 -53.37 -19.60 6.69
C SER A 775 -53.63 -20.32 5.38
N LYS A 776 -54.17 -21.55 5.42
CA LYS A 776 -54.49 -22.31 4.20
C LYS A 776 -55.46 -21.56 3.29
N MET A 777 -56.54 -20.99 3.84
CA MET A 777 -57.53 -20.23 3.08
C MET A 777 -56.90 -19.04 2.34
N GLN A 778 -56.05 -18.26 3.01
CA GLN A 778 -55.37 -17.11 2.39
C GLN A 778 -54.37 -17.55 1.31
N ILE A 779 -53.63 -18.65 1.55
CA ILE A 779 -52.69 -19.21 0.57
C ILE A 779 -53.44 -19.73 -0.67
N ASP A 780 -54.50 -20.50 -0.50
CA ASP A 780 -55.28 -21.08 -1.60
C ASP A 780 -55.94 -19.98 -2.43
N MET A 781 -56.41 -18.90 -1.79
CA MET A 781 -56.95 -17.71 -2.47
C MET A 781 -55.92 -17.10 -3.43
N ILE A 782 -54.68 -16.86 -2.98
CA ILE A 782 -53.62 -16.29 -3.83
C ILE A 782 -53.22 -17.27 -4.93
N LYS A 783 -53.06 -18.56 -4.61
CA LYS A 783 -52.68 -19.58 -5.60
C LYS A 783 -53.70 -19.75 -6.72
N SER A 784 -54.99 -19.59 -6.41
CA SER A 784 -56.05 -19.69 -7.42
C SER A 784 -55.91 -18.67 -8.55
N LEU A 785 -55.25 -17.53 -8.29
CA LEU A 785 -55.00 -16.47 -9.28
C LEU A 785 -53.89 -16.83 -10.28
N LEU A 786 -53.08 -17.84 -9.99
CA LEU A 786 -51.98 -18.31 -10.85
C LEU A 786 -52.45 -19.32 -11.93
N SER A 787 -53.70 -19.80 -11.80
CA SER A 787 -54.30 -20.84 -12.65
C SER A 787 -54.46 -20.40 -14.09
#